data_AF-A0A7X6PKB2-F1
#
_entry.id   AF-A0A7X6PKB2-F1
#
_cell.length_a   1.000
_cell.length_b   1.000
_cell.length_c   1.000
_cell.angle_alpha   90.00
_cell.angle_beta   90.00
_cell.angle_gamma   90.00
#
_symmetry.space_group_name_H-M   'P 1'
#
loop_
_entity.id
_entity.type
_entity.pdbx_description
1 polymer ?
#
loop_
_entity_poly.entity_id
_entity_poly.type
_entity_poly.pdbx_seq_one_letter_code
_entity_poly.pdbx_strand_id
1 'polypeptide(L)'
;MRVAEHTAQLARQTGRSYQLAFTAGQLNVLSCSTTFELGVDVGDLHAVFLRNVPPSVANYVQRAGRTGRRVNAVSFVLTYARALPYDQYFFRRRPEELIKGSIRAPVVMLDNEKIILRHATAFALSRYLREHKDAMTTYSTTGQPRDPRNEDLFERNETMDSIYGVTIPPILHFCDWIAEKGEELLEEIVRVLGDGVTSQETLSDVVHRWPSYVVSDEQYGLKSRIFREYEEELNYYREQEAEAHRKGEEAYIARRSADRREYLQQEQYWCQLAHQLSESHAINHLARRGVLPSYAFPVDVVELRMLNETARSRSARPNETGLELLRDLRFALSEYAPGSEVIANGRLYRSRALHKFPVQQFKQEYYRICPDCNGLYTAENEDALLEQPSCPSCGFPLDQAGDSLSNRFVIPVWGFATARDDTPKQLFLHSQRTPERTYATPLFVEQREKVPRETYQTLLLDGREVLDYRSVKGFRLFLVNRGEDGKGFRVCLKCGRDMGKTRGTAHRTPYAPAKGRGYECDGRVTTVHLGHRFDSDAFEIQLLGPAFPTVKSYLDPRPWLSLMYAIIEAASRELEIRRQEIDGVLYATRNKMDEPIQSIVLVDAVPGGAGHVRRLANERDLLRVLETARSILRECDTCRQDESCYNCLQDYSNQHVHHLLRRREAAEYLEALLL
;
A
#
# COMPACT_ATOMS: atom_id res chain seq x y z
N MET A 1 -0.78 -14.15 35.84
CA MET A 1 -0.41 -14.41 34.43
C MET A 1 -0.43 -13.08 33.68
N ARG A 2 0.73 -12.60 33.22
CA ARG A 2 0.87 -11.33 32.50
C ARG A 2 1.00 -11.59 31.00
N VAL A 3 0.24 -10.84 30.21
CA VAL A 3 0.16 -10.96 28.74
C VAL A 3 0.53 -9.63 28.11
N ALA A 4 1.29 -9.63 27.01
CA ALA A 4 1.45 -8.45 26.16
C ALA A 4 1.49 -8.83 24.67
N GLU A 5 1.27 -7.83 23.82
CA GLU A 5 1.45 -7.96 22.37
C GLU A 5 2.90 -7.66 21.96
N HIS A 6 3.35 -8.30 20.89
CA HIS A 6 4.56 -7.91 20.19
C HIS A 6 4.31 -7.85 18.68
N THR A 7 4.27 -6.63 18.14
CA THR A 7 3.99 -6.36 16.73
C THR A 7 5.00 -5.37 16.17
N ALA A 8 5.12 -5.29 14.85
CA ALA A 8 5.99 -4.33 14.17
C ALA A 8 5.55 -2.86 14.36
N GLN A 9 4.34 -2.64 14.90
CA GLN A 9 3.79 -1.32 15.16
C GLN A 9 4.25 -0.74 16.51
N LEU A 10 4.86 -1.56 17.38
CA LEU A 10 5.43 -1.09 18.64
C LEU A 10 6.76 -0.39 18.38
N ALA A 11 6.99 0.71 19.10
CA ALA A 11 8.28 1.35 19.14
C ALA A 11 9.39 0.35 19.53
N ARG A 12 10.57 0.51 18.92
CA ARG A 12 11.73 -0.39 19.12
C ARG A 12 12.11 -0.57 20.59
N GLN A 13 12.03 0.50 21.38
CA GLN A 13 12.33 0.47 22.82
C GLN A 13 11.29 -0.35 23.60
N THR A 14 10.00 -0.14 23.32
CA THR A 14 8.90 -0.86 23.94
C THR A 14 8.96 -2.35 23.60
N GLY A 15 9.13 -2.70 22.32
CA GLY A 15 9.28 -4.10 21.89
C GLY A 15 10.44 -4.81 22.59
N ARG A 16 11.60 -4.14 22.68
CA ARG A 16 12.77 -4.66 23.42
C ARG A 16 12.48 -4.87 24.91
N SER A 17 11.75 -3.95 25.55
CA SER A 17 11.40 -4.07 26.96
C SER A 17 10.51 -5.30 27.23
N TYR A 18 9.55 -5.58 26.35
CA TYR A 18 8.68 -6.75 26.47
C TYR A 18 9.43 -8.05 26.23
N GLN A 19 10.36 -8.07 25.28
CA GLN A 19 11.24 -9.22 25.03
C GLN A 19 12.10 -9.55 26.27
N LEU A 20 12.70 -8.53 26.89
CA LEU A 20 13.49 -8.70 28.12
C LEU A 20 12.62 -9.19 29.28
N ALA A 21 11.43 -8.62 29.47
CA ALA A 21 10.49 -9.04 30.51
C ALA A 21 10.00 -10.48 30.32
N PHE A 22 9.81 -10.92 29.07
CA PHE A 22 9.44 -12.30 28.74
C PHE A 22 10.58 -13.28 29.03
N THR A 23 11.79 -12.94 28.60
CA THR A 23 13.00 -13.76 28.87
C THR A 23 13.29 -13.87 30.37
N ALA A 24 13.00 -12.82 31.14
CA ALA A 24 13.14 -12.81 32.60
C ALA A 24 11.98 -13.50 33.36
N GLY A 25 10.99 -14.06 32.66
CA GLY A 25 9.83 -14.73 33.29
C GLY A 25 8.81 -13.79 33.95
N GLN A 26 9.00 -12.47 33.84
CA GLN A 26 8.06 -11.46 34.34
C GLN A 26 6.80 -11.32 33.47
N LEU A 27 6.90 -11.77 32.22
CA LEU A 27 5.82 -11.83 31.24
C LEU A 27 5.62 -13.29 30.82
N ASN A 28 4.41 -13.81 30.98
CA ASN A 28 4.15 -15.25 30.84
C ASN A 28 3.69 -15.63 29.43
N VAL A 29 3.00 -14.72 28.74
CA VAL A 29 2.48 -14.96 27.38
C VAL A 29 2.71 -13.73 26.52
N LEU A 30 3.36 -13.96 25.38
CA LEU A 30 3.56 -12.94 24.36
C LEU A 30 2.72 -13.28 23.13
N SER A 31 1.79 -12.40 22.78
CA SER A 31 1.00 -12.52 21.55
C SER A 31 1.76 -11.84 20.41
N CYS A 32 2.47 -12.65 19.63
CA CYS A 32 3.35 -12.16 18.57
C CYS A 32 2.70 -12.21 17.18
N SER A 33 3.04 -11.24 16.33
CA SER A 33 2.85 -11.37 14.88
C SER A 33 4.01 -12.17 14.24
N THR A 34 4.18 -12.06 12.91
CA THR A 34 5.33 -12.62 12.18
C THR A 34 6.69 -12.10 12.67
N THR A 35 6.72 -11.07 13.53
CA THR A 35 7.95 -10.49 14.11
C THR A 35 8.81 -11.49 14.89
N PHE A 36 8.22 -12.60 15.36
CA PHE A 36 8.94 -13.66 16.08
C PHE A 36 9.24 -14.90 15.22
N GLU A 37 8.85 -14.89 13.95
CA GLU A 37 9.23 -15.96 13.00
C GLU A 37 10.70 -15.90 12.63
N LEU A 38 11.29 -14.70 12.61
CA LEU A 38 12.64 -14.44 12.13
C LEU A 38 13.54 -13.94 13.25
N GLY A 39 14.71 -14.58 13.41
CA GLY A 39 15.93 -14.00 14.00
C GLY A 39 15.96 -13.60 15.48
N VAL A 40 14.83 -13.49 16.17
CA VAL A 40 14.82 -13.09 17.59
C VAL A 40 15.06 -14.31 18.48
N ASP A 41 16.11 -14.24 19.31
CA ASP A 41 16.32 -15.21 20.38
C ASP A 41 15.46 -14.82 21.58
N VAL A 42 14.57 -15.74 21.96
CA VAL A 42 13.55 -15.53 23.01
C VAL A 42 13.85 -16.41 24.23
N GLY A 43 15.00 -17.10 24.22
CA GLY A 43 15.32 -18.09 25.24
C GLY A 43 14.43 -19.34 25.14
N ASP A 44 14.18 -19.97 26.27
CA ASP A 44 13.55 -21.30 26.33
C ASP A 44 12.02 -21.20 26.34
N LEU A 45 11.43 -21.32 25.14
CA LEU A 45 9.99 -21.52 25.01
C LEU A 45 9.63 -22.98 25.29
N HIS A 46 8.63 -23.18 26.14
CA HIS A 46 8.07 -24.50 26.46
C HIS A 46 6.87 -24.84 25.57
N ALA A 47 6.11 -23.82 25.16
CA ALA A 47 4.89 -23.99 24.39
C ALA A 47 4.75 -22.91 23.33
N VAL A 48 4.31 -23.31 22.13
CA VAL A 48 3.91 -22.41 21.04
C VAL A 48 2.48 -22.70 20.64
N PHE A 49 1.66 -21.66 20.63
CA PHE A 49 0.26 -21.72 20.20
C PHE A 49 0.11 -20.99 18.87
N LEU A 50 -0.29 -21.72 17.82
CA LEU A 50 -0.55 -21.18 16.49
C LEU A 50 -2.05 -20.99 16.33
N ARG A 51 -2.51 -19.74 16.20
CA ARG A 51 -3.94 -19.39 16.07
C ARG A 51 -4.58 -19.88 14.76
N ASN A 52 -3.78 -20.22 13.77
CA ASN A 52 -4.19 -20.71 12.46
C ASN A 52 -3.11 -21.64 11.90
N VAL A 53 -3.46 -22.43 10.90
CA VAL A 53 -2.47 -23.18 10.13
C VAL A 53 -1.53 -22.17 9.43
N PRO A 54 -0.21 -22.20 9.67
CA PRO A 54 0.74 -21.30 9.02
C PRO A 54 0.69 -21.44 7.49
N PRO A 55 0.89 -20.36 6.74
CA PRO A 55 0.62 -20.34 5.29
C PRO A 55 1.60 -21.12 4.42
N SER A 56 2.73 -21.56 4.99
CA SER A 56 3.66 -22.46 4.32
C SER A 56 4.32 -23.39 5.33
N VAL A 57 4.94 -24.46 4.81
CA VAL A 57 5.81 -25.36 5.57
C VAL A 57 6.92 -24.59 6.27
N ALA A 58 7.54 -23.62 5.57
CA ALA A 58 8.61 -22.80 6.14
C ALA A 58 8.14 -22.01 7.36
N ASN A 59 6.96 -21.38 7.30
CA ASN A 59 6.40 -20.65 8.44
C ASN A 59 6.08 -21.59 9.60
N TYR A 60 5.55 -22.79 9.30
CA TYR A 60 5.28 -23.79 10.33
C TYR A 60 6.55 -24.18 11.07
N VAL A 61 7.59 -24.58 10.34
CA VAL A 61 8.89 -24.99 10.90
C VAL A 61 9.56 -23.85 11.67
N GLN A 62 9.54 -22.62 11.14
CA GLN A 62 10.13 -21.47 11.82
C GLN A 62 9.43 -21.10 13.13
N ARG A 63 8.11 -21.27 13.22
CA ARG A 63 7.33 -21.00 14.44
C ARG A 63 7.41 -22.16 15.43
N ALA A 64 7.23 -23.39 14.97
CA ALA A 64 7.31 -24.60 15.80
C ALA A 64 8.73 -24.81 16.37
N GLY A 65 9.77 -24.53 15.57
CA GLY A 65 11.18 -24.61 15.97
C GLY A 65 11.65 -23.53 16.96
N ARG A 66 10.74 -22.68 17.46
CA ARG A 66 11.02 -21.73 18.55
C ARG A 66 11.05 -22.40 19.92
N THR A 67 10.39 -23.55 20.05
CA THR A 67 10.39 -24.39 21.26
C THR A 67 11.27 -25.62 21.06
N GLY A 68 11.71 -26.25 22.15
CA GLY A 68 12.47 -27.51 22.08
C GLY A 68 13.96 -27.37 21.69
N ARG A 69 14.58 -26.21 21.95
CA ARG A 69 16.01 -25.99 21.66
C ARG A 69 16.99 -26.67 22.62
N ARG A 70 16.51 -27.14 23.79
CA ARG A 70 17.33 -27.86 24.78
C ARG A 70 16.93 -29.33 24.84
N VAL A 71 17.93 -30.18 25.05
CA VAL A 71 17.82 -31.66 25.08
C VAL A 71 16.85 -32.17 26.17
N ASN A 72 16.58 -31.38 27.20
CA ASN A 72 15.87 -31.82 28.41
C ASN A 72 14.46 -31.20 28.59
N ALA A 73 13.93 -30.48 27.59
CA ALA A 73 12.60 -29.86 27.69
C ALA A 73 11.62 -30.48 26.70
N VAL A 74 10.47 -30.96 27.21
CA VAL A 74 9.36 -31.37 26.35
C VAL A 74 8.77 -30.14 25.70
N SER A 75 8.84 -30.09 24.38
CA SER A 75 8.31 -29.02 23.55
C SER A 75 6.84 -29.31 23.21
N PHE A 76 5.96 -28.33 23.42
CA PHE A 76 4.55 -28.44 23.02
C PHE A 76 4.19 -27.43 21.94
N VAL A 77 3.69 -27.90 20.81
CA VAL A 77 3.18 -27.05 19.73
C VAL A 77 1.73 -27.39 19.46
N LEU A 78 0.84 -26.41 19.59
CA LEU A 78 -0.58 -26.57 19.29
C LEU A 78 -0.96 -25.67 18.11
N THR A 79 -1.44 -26.28 17.03
CA THR A 79 -2.02 -25.56 15.90
C THR A 79 -3.52 -25.61 15.96
N TYR A 80 -4.15 -24.45 16.08
CA TYR A 80 -5.58 -24.30 15.97
C TYR A 80 -5.95 -24.11 14.49
N ALA A 81 -6.54 -25.14 13.87
CA ALA A 81 -7.03 -25.06 12.50
C ALA A 81 -8.41 -24.39 12.46
N ARG A 82 -8.52 -23.27 11.75
CA ARG A 82 -9.79 -22.56 11.58
C ARG A 82 -10.69 -23.26 10.56
N ALA A 83 -11.95 -22.84 10.48
CA ALA A 83 -12.86 -23.23 9.42
C ALA A 83 -12.58 -22.47 8.10
N LEU A 84 -11.32 -22.47 7.66
CA LEU A 84 -10.84 -21.85 6.41
C LEU A 84 -10.31 -22.94 5.44
N PRO A 85 -10.30 -22.70 4.11
CA PRO A 85 -9.89 -23.70 3.11
C PRO A 85 -8.54 -24.30 3.39
N TYR A 86 -7.58 -23.41 3.50
CA TYR A 86 -6.19 -23.75 3.68
C TYR A 86 -6.02 -24.57 4.97
N ASP A 87 -6.58 -24.07 6.08
CA ASP A 87 -6.52 -24.75 7.38
C ASP A 87 -7.16 -26.15 7.33
N GLN A 88 -8.33 -26.30 6.70
CA GLN A 88 -9.04 -27.59 6.61
C GLN A 88 -8.35 -28.56 5.63
N TYR A 89 -7.80 -28.06 4.52
CA TYR A 89 -7.04 -28.85 3.56
C TYR A 89 -5.87 -29.57 4.25
N PHE A 90 -5.06 -28.82 5.00
CA PHE A 90 -3.95 -29.39 5.76
C PHE A 90 -4.44 -30.21 6.95
N PHE A 91 -5.46 -29.77 7.70
CA PHE A 91 -5.94 -30.50 8.86
C PHE A 91 -6.55 -31.87 8.50
N ARG A 92 -7.40 -31.94 7.47
CA ARG A 92 -8.15 -33.15 7.13
C ARG A 92 -7.40 -34.09 6.20
N ARG A 93 -6.67 -33.54 5.22
CA ARG A 93 -6.18 -34.34 4.08
C ARG A 93 -4.68 -34.53 4.10
N ARG A 94 -3.94 -33.48 4.46
CA ARG A 94 -2.48 -33.45 4.28
C ARG A 94 -1.71 -32.89 5.47
N PRO A 95 -1.97 -33.33 6.72
CA PRO A 95 -1.27 -32.78 7.88
C PRO A 95 0.22 -33.11 7.83
N GLU A 96 0.57 -34.27 7.29
CA GLU A 96 1.95 -34.69 7.10
C GLU A 96 2.72 -33.80 6.13
N GLU A 97 2.10 -33.27 5.08
CA GLU A 97 2.78 -32.38 4.14
C GLU A 97 3.14 -31.05 4.78
N LEU A 98 2.37 -30.55 5.74
CA LEU A 98 2.75 -29.34 6.46
C LEU A 98 3.90 -29.58 7.44
N ILE A 99 3.92 -30.75 8.08
CA ILE A 99 4.88 -31.09 9.14
C ILE A 99 6.20 -31.61 8.58
N LYS A 100 6.14 -32.47 7.55
CA LYS A 100 7.29 -33.12 6.89
C LYS A 100 7.61 -32.52 5.51
N GLY A 101 6.86 -31.52 5.07
CA GLY A 101 7.00 -30.96 3.73
C GLY A 101 8.42 -30.45 3.45
N SER A 102 8.79 -30.48 2.18
CA SER A 102 10.02 -29.85 1.73
C SER A 102 9.85 -28.34 1.69
N ILE A 103 10.79 -27.60 2.26
CA ILE A 103 10.85 -26.15 2.09
C ILE A 103 11.47 -25.88 0.71
N ARG A 104 10.71 -25.26 -0.20
CA ARG A 104 11.28 -24.78 -1.48
C ARG A 104 12.18 -23.58 -1.22
N ALA A 105 13.26 -23.47 -1.98
CA ALA A 105 14.10 -22.28 -1.95
C ALA A 105 13.27 -21.06 -2.42
N PRO A 106 13.33 -19.93 -1.71
CA PRO A 106 12.65 -18.72 -2.15
C PRO A 106 13.24 -18.26 -3.48
N VAL A 107 12.38 -17.87 -4.41
CA VAL A 107 12.78 -17.27 -5.68
C VAL A 107 12.87 -15.77 -5.47
N VAL A 108 14.03 -15.18 -5.78
CA VAL A 108 14.25 -13.73 -5.70
C VAL A 108 14.29 -13.18 -7.11
N MET A 109 13.39 -12.25 -7.41
CA MET A 109 13.37 -11.53 -8.68
C MET A 109 14.28 -10.33 -8.59
N LEU A 110 15.44 -10.41 -9.22
CA LEU A 110 16.45 -9.37 -9.20
C LEU A 110 16.26 -8.33 -10.32
N ASP A 111 15.35 -8.58 -11.27
CA ASP A 111 15.01 -7.69 -12.39
C ASP A 111 13.87 -6.68 -12.08
N ASN A 112 13.58 -6.43 -10.80
CA ASN A 112 12.53 -5.49 -10.39
C ASN A 112 13.00 -4.04 -10.55
N GLU A 113 12.49 -3.36 -11.58
CA GLU A 113 12.80 -1.97 -11.92
C GLU A 113 12.67 -1.01 -10.72
N LYS A 114 11.61 -1.12 -9.92
CA LYS A 114 11.38 -0.22 -8.77
C LYS A 114 12.46 -0.38 -7.69
N ILE A 115 12.93 -1.61 -7.48
CA ILE A 115 14.01 -1.90 -6.54
C ILE A 115 15.34 -1.36 -7.09
N ILE A 116 15.63 -1.62 -8.36
CA ILE A 116 16.83 -1.13 -9.04
C ILE A 116 16.93 0.39 -8.94
N LEU A 117 15.86 1.13 -9.27
CA LEU A 117 15.83 2.60 -9.22
C LEU A 117 16.10 3.16 -7.81
N ARG A 118 15.56 2.52 -6.77
CA ARG A 118 15.81 2.92 -5.36
C ARG A 118 17.26 2.71 -4.96
N HIS A 119 17.84 1.57 -5.32
CA HIS A 119 19.24 1.28 -5.04
C HIS A 119 20.20 2.18 -5.85
N ALA A 120 19.87 2.46 -7.12
CA ALA A 120 20.56 3.44 -7.94
C ALA A 120 20.54 4.83 -7.29
N THR A 121 19.38 5.28 -6.82
CA THR A 121 19.22 6.56 -6.12
C THR A 121 20.02 6.60 -4.81
N ALA A 122 20.01 5.52 -4.03
CA ALA A 122 20.80 5.43 -2.81
C ALA A 122 22.31 5.45 -3.07
N PHE A 123 22.77 4.78 -4.13
CA PHE A 123 24.17 4.82 -4.56
C PHE A 123 24.58 6.24 -4.97
N ALA A 124 23.78 6.87 -5.84
CA ALA A 124 24.03 8.24 -6.30
C ALA A 124 24.07 9.23 -5.12
N LEU A 125 23.12 9.13 -4.19
CA LEU A 125 23.10 9.98 -2.98
C LEU A 125 24.35 9.75 -2.12
N SER A 126 24.77 8.49 -1.94
CA SER A 126 26.00 8.20 -1.19
C SER A 126 27.24 8.77 -1.88
N ARG A 127 27.28 8.81 -3.22
CA ARG A 127 28.39 9.39 -3.98
C ARG A 127 28.40 10.91 -3.86
N TYR A 128 27.24 11.54 -4.06
CA TYR A 128 27.03 12.97 -3.88
C TYR A 128 27.49 13.45 -2.50
N LEU A 129 27.03 12.79 -1.43
CA LEU A 129 27.41 13.13 -0.04
C LEU A 129 28.91 12.98 0.22
N ARG A 130 29.60 12.06 -0.48
CA ARG A 130 31.04 11.87 -0.36
C ARG A 130 31.82 12.99 -1.05
N GLU A 131 31.38 13.42 -2.22
CA GLU A 131 32.02 14.51 -2.99
C GLU A 131 31.81 15.87 -2.35
N HIS A 132 30.66 16.08 -1.72
CA HIS A 132 30.26 17.36 -1.14
C HIS A 132 30.41 17.42 0.38
N LYS A 133 31.12 16.45 0.98
CA LYS A 133 31.25 16.32 2.44
C LYS A 133 31.76 17.62 3.10
N ASP A 134 32.77 18.23 2.52
CA ASP A 134 33.40 19.43 3.06
C ASP A 134 32.46 20.63 2.98
N ALA A 135 31.70 20.76 1.89
CA ALA A 135 30.71 21.82 1.70
C ALA A 135 29.43 21.62 2.54
N MET A 136 29.12 20.38 2.91
CA MET A 136 28.00 20.04 3.80
C MET A 136 28.35 20.14 5.28
N THR A 137 29.62 20.35 5.63
CA THR A 137 30.05 20.51 7.03
C THR A 137 29.51 21.82 7.59
N THR A 138 28.72 21.73 8.66
CA THR A 138 28.13 22.91 9.33
C THR A 138 28.98 23.30 10.54
N TYR A 139 28.97 24.59 10.89
CA TYR A 139 29.68 25.09 12.07
C TYR A 139 28.69 25.36 13.19
N SER A 140 29.02 24.91 14.40
CA SER A 140 28.25 25.25 15.61
C SER A 140 28.24 26.77 15.86
N THR A 141 27.31 27.25 16.69
CA THR A 141 27.30 28.65 17.18
C THR A 141 28.61 29.05 17.88
N THR A 142 29.41 28.08 18.32
CA THR A 142 30.75 28.24 18.90
C THR A 142 31.90 28.15 17.88
N GLY A 143 31.61 28.02 16.59
CA GLY A 143 32.60 27.99 15.51
C GLY A 143 33.32 26.64 15.30
N GLN A 144 32.94 25.58 16.03
CA GLN A 144 33.50 24.24 15.82
C GLN A 144 32.80 23.53 14.66
N PRO A 145 33.56 22.85 13.77
CA PRO A 145 32.99 22.04 12.70
C PRO A 145 32.21 20.86 13.29
N ARG A 146 31.05 20.59 12.70
CA ARG A 146 30.14 19.52 13.11
C ARG A 146 29.85 18.65 11.90
N ASP A 147 29.85 17.33 12.11
CA ASP A 147 29.48 16.40 11.05
C ASP A 147 28.05 16.69 10.53
N PRO A 148 27.83 16.62 9.20
CA PRO A 148 26.52 16.82 8.60
C PRO A 148 25.46 15.93 9.24
N ARG A 149 24.33 16.52 9.63
CA ARG A 149 23.13 15.81 10.09
C ARG A 149 22.17 15.61 8.93
N ASN A 150 21.20 14.73 9.16
CA ASN A 150 20.10 14.49 8.24
C ASN A 150 19.33 15.77 7.87
N GLU A 151 19.11 16.68 8.82
CA GLU A 151 18.41 17.97 8.59
C GLU A 151 19.15 18.88 7.60
N ASP A 152 20.49 18.82 7.60
CA ASP A 152 21.34 19.66 6.75
C ASP A 152 21.15 19.34 5.25
N LEU A 153 20.53 18.21 4.90
CA LEU A 153 20.23 17.84 3.50
C LEU A 153 19.09 18.67 2.89
N PHE A 154 18.18 19.17 3.73
CA PHE A 154 16.97 19.88 3.31
C PHE A 154 16.97 21.36 3.71
N GLU A 155 17.90 21.78 4.56
CA GLU A 155 18.09 23.18 4.90
C GLU A 155 19.13 23.85 3.98
N ARG A 156 18.99 25.15 3.76
CA ARG A 156 19.96 25.93 2.99
C ARG A 156 21.27 26.00 3.77
N ASN A 157 22.40 25.85 3.07
CA ASN A 157 23.71 25.80 3.69
C ASN A 157 24.60 26.92 3.12
N GLU A 158 24.89 27.92 3.97
CA GLU A 158 25.70 29.09 3.60
C GLU A 158 27.11 28.73 3.07
N THR A 159 27.67 27.62 3.54
CA THR A 159 28.98 27.12 3.05
C THR A 159 28.84 26.62 1.61
N MET A 160 27.74 25.93 1.31
CA MET A 160 27.45 25.43 -0.02
C MET A 160 27.11 26.57 -0.99
N ASP A 161 26.37 27.58 -0.54
CA ASP A 161 26.16 28.84 -1.26
C ASP A 161 27.49 29.50 -1.66
N SER A 162 28.47 29.52 -0.74
CA SER A 162 29.77 30.14 -0.98
C SER A 162 30.69 29.36 -1.91
N ILE A 163 30.66 28.02 -1.85
CA ILE A 163 31.56 27.15 -2.61
C ILE A 163 31.04 26.91 -4.03
N TYR A 164 29.73 26.73 -4.19
CA TYR A 164 29.12 26.37 -5.47
C TYR A 164 28.28 27.49 -6.10
N GLY A 165 28.02 28.59 -5.37
CA GLY A 165 27.14 29.67 -5.86
C GLY A 165 25.66 29.29 -5.90
N VAL A 166 25.28 28.24 -5.17
CA VAL A 166 23.97 27.59 -5.22
C VAL A 166 23.13 28.03 -4.03
N THR A 167 21.99 28.69 -4.26
CA THR A 167 21.12 29.21 -3.17
C THR A 167 19.99 28.25 -2.76
N ILE A 168 20.04 27.02 -3.27
CA ILE A 168 19.04 25.97 -3.05
C ILE A 168 19.57 24.92 -2.06
N PRO A 169 18.70 24.21 -1.34
CA PRO A 169 19.14 23.17 -0.41
C PRO A 169 19.89 22.00 -1.09
N PRO A 170 20.75 21.28 -0.34
CA PRO A 170 21.60 20.22 -0.91
C PRO A 170 20.86 19.11 -1.64
N ILE A 171 19.64 18.77 -1.23
CA ILE A 171 18.82 17.76 -1.93
C ILE A 171 18.35 18.21 -3.32
N LEU A 172 18.14 19.50 -3.55
CA LEU A 172 17.84 20.00 -4.91
C LEU A 172 19.09 20.03 -5.77
N HIS A 173 20.19 20.50 -5.18
CA HIS A 173 21.49 20.45 -5.84
C HIS A 173 21.85 19.01 -6.24
N PHE A 174 21.50 18.01 -5.42
CA PHE A 174 21.62 16.60 -5.77
C PHE A 174 20.79 16.21 -7.01
N CYS A 175 19.55 16.69 -7.13
CA CYS A 175 18.74 16.43 -8.33
C CYS A 175 19.37 17.04 -9.59
N ASP A 176 19.89 18.27 -9.49
CA ASP A 176 20.56 18.95 -10.60
C ASP A 176 21.89 18.25 -10.94
N TRP A 177 22.63 17.78 -9.94
CA TRP A 177 23.84 16.97 -10.09
C TRP A 177 23.56 15.63 -10.79
N ILE A 178 22.43 14.97 -10.51
CA ILE A 178 22.01 13.77 -11.26
C ILE A 178 21.74 14.10 -12.73
N ALA A 179 21.12 15.24 -13.01
CA ALA A 179 20.85 15.67 -14.38
C ALA A 179 22.15 15.91 -15.16
N GLU A 180 23.17 16.44 -14.51
CA GLU A 180 24.48 16.73 -15.11
C GLU A 180 25.37 15.48 -15.25
N LYS A 181 25.42 14.65 -14.20
CA LYS A 181 26.34 13.50 -14.09
C LYS A 181 25.70 12.16 -14.46
N GLY A 182 24.48 12.17 -15.00
CA GLY A 182 23.66 10.98 -15.22
C GLY A 182 24.37 9.87 -15.99
N GLU A 183 25.06 10.18 -17.09
CA GLU A 183 25.78 9.20 -17.93
C GLU A 183 27.00 8.57 -17.23
N GLU A 184 27.77 9.35 -16.47
CA GLU A 184 28.91 8.84 -15.68
C GLU A 184 28.41 7.91 -14.56
N LEU A 185 27.34 8.32 -13.86
CA LEU A 185 26.73 7.53 -12.80
C LEU A 185 26.11 6.24 -13.32
N LEU A 186 25.54 6.28 -14.52
CA LEU A 186 24.97 5.14 -15.23
C LEU A 186 25.99 4.01 -15.38
N GLU A 187 27.17 4.30 -15.92
CA GLU A 187 28.23 3.31 -16.10
C GLU A 187 28.70 2.73 -14.77
N GLU A 188 28.85 3.57 -13.75
CA GLU A 188 29.25 3.10 -12.41
C GLU A 188 28.17 2.23 -11.76
N ILE A 189 26.91 2.64 -11.84
CA ILE A 189 25.76 1.89 -11.28
C ILE A 189 25.65 0.55 -11.99
N VAL A 190 25.78 0.52 -13.31
CA VAL A 190 25.77 -0.73 -14.10
C VAL A 190 26.89 -1.65 -13.66
N ARG A 191 28.10 -1.12 -13.46
CA ARG A 191 29.25 -1.89 -12.97
C ARG A 191 29.06 -2.39 -11.54
N VAL A 192 28.49 -1.59 -10.64
CA VAL A 192 28.30 -1.93 -9.22
C VAL A 192 27.17 -2.93 -9.04
N LEU A 193 26.06 -2.76 -9.77
CA LEU A 193 24.93 -3.69 -9.71
C LEU A 193 25.24 -4.99 -10.46
N GLY A 194 25.97 -4.94 -11.59
CA GLY A 194 26.71 -6.05 -12.20
C GLY A 194 25.95 -7.34 -12.56
N ASP A 195 26.68 -8.28 -13.20
CA ASP A 195 26.18 -9.49 -13.92
C ASP A 195 25.31 -10.47 -13.11
N GLY A 196 25.12 -10.23 -11.81
CA GLY A 196 24.32 -11.09 -10.92
C GLY A 196 22.88 -10.62 -10.69
N VAL A 197 22.53 -9.38 -11.05
CA VAL A 197 21.21 -8.80 -10.75
C VAL A 197 20.22 -9.03 -11.91
N THR A 198 20.54 -8.61 -13.12
CA THR A 198 19.70 -8.84 -14.31
C THR A 198 20.58 -8.77 -15.57
N SER A 199 20.00 -8.98 -16.76
CA SER A 199 20.72 -8.71 -18.00
C SER A 199 21.20 -7.25 -18.04
N GLN A 200 22.41 -7.03 -18.58
CA GLN A 200 22.98 -5.68 -18.73
C GLN A 200 22.07 -4.76 -19.54
N GLU A 201 21.38 -5.31 -20.54
CA GLU A 201 20.39 -4.58 -21.36
C GLU A 201 19.22 -4.06 -20.52
N THR A 202 18.59 -4.91 -19.69
CA THR A 202 17.49 -4.48 -18.81
C THR A 202 17.96 -3.48 -17.76
N LEU A 203 19.16 -3.67 -17.22
CA LEU A 203 19.75 -2.71 -16.27
C LEU A 203 19.99 -1.35 -16.94
N SER A 204 20.54 -1.35 -18.15
CA SER A 204 20.79 -0.15 -18.94
C SER A 204 19.48 0.58 -19.25
N ASP A 205 18.44 -0.11 -19.72
CA ASP A 205 17.14 0.48 -20.06
C ASP A 205 16.42 1.11 -18.87
N VAL A 206 16.51 0.47 -17.69
CA VAL A 206 15.93 0.99 -16.45
C VAL A 206 16.69 2.23 -15.98
N VAL A 207 18.02 2.14 -15.91
CA VAL A 207 18.83 3.24 -15.37
C VAL A 207 18.89 4.41 -16.37
N HIS A 208 18.76 4.21 -17.69
CA HIS A 208 18.69 5.32 -18.65
C HIS A 208 17.48 6.22 -18.43
N ARG A 209 16.37 5.67 -17.92
CA ARG A 209 15.15 6.41 -17.58
C ARG A 209 15.22 7.03 -16.18
N TRP A 210 16.20 6.65 -15.36
CA TRP A 210 16.32 7.07 -13.96
C TRP A 210 16.54 8.58 -13.79
N PRO A 211 17.41 9.28 -14.54
CA PRO A 211 17.57 10.73 -14.40
C PRO A 211 16.26 11.48 -14.65
N SER A 212 15.52 11.13 -15.69
CA SER A 212 14.20 11.73 -15.97
C SER A 212 13.19 11.44 -14.87
N TYR A 213 13.22 10.23 -14.29
CA TYR A 213 12.37 9.87 -13.14
C TYR A 213 12.70 10.70 -11.89
N VAL A 214 13.98 10.93 -11.62
CA VAL A 214 14.44 11.72 -10.46
C VAL A 214 14.11 13.19 -10.64
N VAL A 215 14.40 13.75 -11.82
CA VAL A 215 14.39 15.20 -12.10
C VAL A 215 13.00 15.71 -12.52
N SER A 216 12.07 14.83 -12.90
CA SER A 216 10.73 15.23 -13.34
C SER A 216 10.02 16.14 -12.32
N ASP A 217 9.53 17.27 -12.82
CA ASP A 217 8.73 18.25 -12.08
C ASP A 217 7.22 17.93 -12.11
N GLU A 218 6.81 16.87 -12.81
CA GLU A 218 5.41 16.44 -12.84
C GLU A 218 4.92 16.02 -11.44
N GLN A 219 3.60 15.97 -11.26
CA GLN A 219 2.96 15.58 -9.99
C GLN A 219 3.47 14.24 -9.41
N TYR A 220 4.02 13.37 -10.27
CA TYR A 220 4.55 12.05 -9.90
C TYR A 220 6.08 11.95 -9.92
N GLY A 221 6.80 13.00 -10.32
CA GLY A 221 8.26 13.04 -10.34
C GLY A 221 8.89 13.12 -8.95
N LEU A 222 10.10 12.57 -8.82
CA LEU A 222 10.77 12.41 -7.51
C LEU A 222 11.14 13.78 -6.89
N LYS A 223 11.65 14.72 -7.70
CA LYS A 223 11.97 16.10 -7.32
C LYS A 223 10.74 16.83 -6.71
N SER A 224 9.59 16.75 -7.37
CA SER A 224 8.33 17.35 -6.91
C SER A 224 7.75 16.66 -5.66
N ARG A 225 7.77 15.33 -5.57
CA ARG A 225 7.22 14.56 -4.43
C ARG A 225 7.98 14.75 -3.12
N ILE A 226 9.26 15.08 -3.17
CA ILE A 226 10.16 15.11 -2.01
C ILE A 226 10.43 16.53 -1.56
N PHE A 227 10.97 17.35 -2.45
CA PHE A 227 11.57 18.61 -2.05
C PHE A 227 10.53 19.70 -1.90
N ARG A 228 9.71 19.88 -2.94
CA ARG A 228 8.67 20.89 -2.94
C ARG A 228 7.70 20.66 -1.79
N GLU A 229 7.26 19.41 -1.58
CA GLU A 229 6.38 19.07 -0.46
C GLU A 229 7.01 19.34 0.91
N TYR A 230 8.28 18.98 1.13
CA TYR A 230 8.96 19.22 2.41
C TYR A 230 9.18 20.71 2.69
N GLU A 231 9.68 21.46 1.71
CA GLU A 231 9.95 22.89 1.85
C GLU A 231 8.65 23.68 2.04
N GLU A 232 7.62 23.38 1.26
CA GLU A 232 6.29 23.98 1.39
C GLU A 232 5.64 23.68 2.75
N GLU A 233 5.75 22.45 3.23
CA GLU A 233 5.23 22.06 4.54
C GLU A 233 5.96 22.80 5.67
N LEU A 234 7.30 22.87 5.61
CA LEU A 234 8.11 23.58 6.58
C LEU A 234 7.84 25.09 6.57
N ASN A 235 7.76 25.70 5.38
CA ASN A 235 7.44 27.12 5.22
C ASN A 235 6.05 27.44 5.75
N TYR A 236 5.05 26.61 5.45
CA TYR A 236 3.72 26.80 6.01
C TYR A 236 3.71 26.74 7.54
N TYR A 237 4.40 25.77 8.16
CA TYR A 237 4.47 25.71 9.63
C TYR A 237 5.13 26.96 10.22
N ARG A 238 6.22 27.44 9.61
CA ARG A 238 6.90 28.68 10.01
C ARG A 238 6.00 29.92 9.81
N GLU A 239 5.22 29.98 8.74
CA GLU A 239 4.26 31.05 8.51
C GLU A 239 3.14 31.06 9.55
N GLN A 240 2.60 29.89 9.90
CA GLN A 240 1.57 29.76 10.93
C GLN A 240 2.10 30.07 12.33
N GLU A 241 3.34 29.68 12.63
CA GLU A 241 4.05 30.09 13.83
C GLU A 241 4.18 31.62 13.88
N ALA A 242 4.64 32.26 12.81
CA ALA A 242 4.77 33.71 12.72
C ALA A 242 3.40 34.43 12.82
N GLU A 243 2.35 33.88 12.21
CA GLU A 243 0.99 34.42 12.31
C GLU A 243 0.45 34.33 13.74
N ALA A 244 0.66 33.19 14.42
CA ALA A 244 0.28 33.01 15.81
C ALA A 244 1.05 33.97 16.73
N HIS A 245 2.35 34.15 16.50
CA HIS A 245 3.18 35.12 17.22
C HIS A 245 2.61 36.55 17.07
N ARG A 246 2.37 37.00 15.84
CA ARG A 246 1.78 38.33 15.56
C ARG A 246 0.44 38.53 16.29
N LYS A 247 -0.49 37.57 16.18
CA LYS A 247 -1.79 37.62 16.86
C LYS A 247 -1.64 37.60 18.39
N GLY A 248 -0.65 36.89 18.90
CA GLY A 248 -0.28 36.88 20.32
C GLY A 248 0.20 38.24 20.82
N GLU A 249 1.03 38.94 20.04
CA GLU A 249 1.48 40.30 20.32
C GLU A 249 0.32 41.31 20.28
N GLU A 250 -0.55 41.25 19.27
CA GLU A 250 -1.74 42.10 19.20
C GLU A 250 -2.66 41.90 20.42
N ALA A 251 -2.88 40.65 20.83
CA ALA A 251 -3.66 40.32 22.02
C ALA A 251 -3.01 40.81 23.32
N TYR A 252 -1.67 40.81 23.39
CA TYR A 252 -0.90 41.38 24.50
C TYR A 252 -1.13 42.90 24.59
N ILE A 253 -0.96 43.62 23.48
CA ILE A 253 -1.17 45.07 23.40
C ILE A 253 -2.62 45.43 23.75
N ALA A 254 -3.60 44.66 23.25
CA ALA A 254 -5.02 44.83 23.53
C ALA A 254 -5.46 44.36 24.93
N ARG A 255 -4.53 43.91 25.78
CA ARG A 255 -4.76 43.40 27.16
C ARG A 255 -5.75 42.22 27.23
N ARG A 256 -5.82 41.39 26.18
CA ARG A 256 -6.67 40.19 26.11
C ARG A 256 -5.88 38.95 26.55
N SER A 257 -5.73 38.79 27.87
CA SER A 257 -4.87 37.75 28.46
C SER A 257 -5.31 36.30 28.19
N ALA A 258 -6.58 36.07 27.85
CA ALA A 258 -7.09 34.77 27.43
C ALA A 258 -6.66 34.45 25.99
N ASP A 259 -6.93 35.36 25.05
CA ASP A 259 -6.56 35.23 23.63
C ASP A 259 -5.04 35.11 23.47
N ARG A 260 -4.24 35.91 24.19
CA ARG A 260 -2.77 35.81 24.18
C ARG A 260 -2.27 34.42 24.56
N ARG A 261 -2.85 33.82 25.62
CA ARG A 261 -2.49 32.46 26.05
C ARG A 261 -2.84 31.41 25.01
N GLU A 262 -3.95 31.61 24.29
CA GLU A 262 -4.34 30.73 23.20
C GLU A 262 -3.32 30.82 22.05
N TYR A 263 -3.01 32.02 21.56
CA TYR A 263 -2.05 32.20 20.46
C TYR A 263 -0.64 31.71 20.78
N LEU A 264 -0.14 31.91 22.01
CA LEU A 264 1.15 31.33 22.44
C LEU A 264 1.16 29.80 22.39
N GLN A 265 0.03 29.15 22.69
CA GLN A 265 -0.08 27.69 22.53
C GLN A 265 -0.12 27.28 21.06
N GLN A 266 -0.64 28.11 20.16
CA GLN A 266 -0.63 27.86 18.72
C GLN A 266 0.80 27.99 18.17
N GLU A 267 1.51 29.05 18.55
CA GLU A 267 2.90 29.28 18.18
C GLU A 267 3.79 28.11 18.57
N GLN A 268 3.75 27.70 19.84
CA GLN A 268 4.51 26.53 20.34
C GLN A 268 4.17 25.25 19.58
N TYR A 269 2.90 25.05 19.23
CA TYR A 269 2.46 23.88 18.47
C TYR A 269 3.03 23.86 17.05
N TRP A 270 3.00 24.99 16.34
CA TRP A 270 3.55 25.09 14.99
C TRP A 270 5.08 24.97 14.98
N CYS A 271 5.75 25.61 15.94
CA CYS A 271 7.19 25.47 16.17
C CYS A 271 7.59 24.00 16.37
N GLN A 272 6.84 23.27 17.21
CA GLN A 272 7.06 21.84 17.44
C GLN A 272 6.88 21.00 16.18
N LEU A 273 5.86 21.28 15.35
CA LEU A 273 5.65 20.57 14.09
C LEU A 273 6.76 20.84 13.06
N ALA A 274 7.20 22.10 12.95
CA ALA A 274 8.32 22.48 12.09
C ALA A 274 9.61 21.76 12.50
N HIS A 275 9.90 21.75 13.81
CA HIS A 275 11.05 21.04 14.36
C HIS A 275 10.94 19.52 14.21
N GLN A 276 9.75 18.94 14.35
CA GLN A 276 9.52 17.51 14.11
C GLN A 276 9.75 17.14 12.65
N LEU A 277 9.29 17.97 11.71
CA LEU A 277 9.50 17.73 10.29
C LEU A 277 11.00 17.73 9.97
N SER A 278 11.77 18.67 10.53
CA SER A 278 13.23 18.75 10.33
C SER A 278 14.02 17.67 11.07
N GLU A 279 13.64 17.32 12.30
CA GLU A 279 14.26 16.21 13.06
C GLU A 279 13.87 14.83 12.54
N SER A 280 12.70 14.69 11.88
CA SER A 280 12.25 13.43 11.29
C SER A 280 13.21 13.05 10.18
N HIS A 281 14.22 12.24 10.53
CA HIS A 281 15.35 11.82 9.72
C HIS A 281 15.07 11.94 8.21
N ALA A 282 15.62 12.94 7.54
CA ALA A 282 15.55 13.15 6.08
C ALA A 282 15.57 11.84 5.27
N ILE A 283 16.46 10.92 5.66
CA ILE A 283 16.58 9.57 5.09
C ILE A 283 15.30 8.73 5.29
N ASN A 284 14.68 8.76 6.46
CA ASN A 284 13.39 8.10 6.70
C ASN A 284 12.27 8.77 5.90
N HIS A 285 12.28 10.10 5.72
CA HIS A 285 11.33 10.78 4.85
C HIS A 285 11.46 10.28 3.40
N LEU A 286 12.69 10.24 2.88
CA LEU A 286 13.00 9.70 1.56
C LEU A 286 12.62 8.21 1.43
N ALA A 287 12.87 7.41 2.46
CA ALA A 287 12.53 5.99 2.47
C ALA A 287 10.99 5.76 2.51
N ARG A 288 10.25 6.53 3.32
CA ARG A 288 8.78 6.51 3.38
C ARG A 288 8.14 6.88 2.05
N ARG A 289 8.75 7.82 1.31
CA ARG A 289 8.26 8.25 -0.02
C ARG A 289 8.72 7.36 -1.16
N GLY A 290 9.43 6.26 -0.86
CA GLY A 290 9.84 5.24 -1.84
C GLY A 290 11.06 5.63 -2.68
N VAL A 291 11.80 6.66 -2.26
CA VAL A 291 13.00 7.21 -2.91
C VAL A 291 14.22 6.36 -2.61
N LEU A 292 14.37 6.03 -1.34
CA LEU A 292 15.42 5.16 -0.83
C LEU A 292 14.84 3.79 -0.48
N PRO A 293 15.66 2.72 -0.49
CA PRO A 293 15.26 1.44 0.03
C PRO A 293 14.80 1.56 1.49
N SER A 294 13.68 0.93 1.83
CA SER A 294 13.14 0.85 3.18
C SER A 294 12.92 -0.60 3.57
N TYR A 295 13.02 -0.91 4.87
CA TYR A 295 12.74 -2.27 5.39
C TYR A 295 11.30 -2.71 5.09
N ALA A 296 10.38 -1.76 4.99
CA ALA A 296 9.07 -1.98 4.40
C ALA A 296 9.18 -1.74 2.88
N PHE A 297 8.89 -2.75 2.07
CA PHE A 297 8.91 -2.66 0.62
C PHE A 297 7.86 -1.76 -0.08
N PRO A 298 6.85 -1.08 0.54
CA PRO A 298 5.78 -0.49 -0.25
C PRO A 298 6.22 0.67 -1.14
N VAL A 299 5.47 0.84 -2.23
CA VAL A 299 5.76 1.82 -3.29
C VAL A 299 5.00 3.13 -3.07
N ASP A 300 3.83 3.03 -2.43
CA ASP A 300 2.93 4.15 -2.16
C ASP A 300 2.47 4.13 -0.70
N VAL A 301 3.41 4.30 0.23
CA VAL A 301 3.09 4.38 1.67
C VAL A 301 2.46 5.73 1.99
N VAL A 302 1.32 5.69 2.67
CA VAL A 302 0.68 6.84 3.27
C VAL A 302 0.55 6.67 4.79
N GLU A 303 0.48 7.79 5.48
CA GLU A 303 0.38 7.85 6.93
C GLU A 303 -1.06 8.16 7.38
N LEU A 304 -1.47 7.62 8.53
CA LEU A 304 -2.54 8.19 9.33
C LEU A 304 -1.95 9.08 10.44
N ARG A 305 -1.98 10.40 10.26
CA ARG A 305 -1.43 11.37 11.21
C ARG A 305 -2.31 11.54 12.45
N MET A 306 -1.67 11.47 13.61
CA MET A 306 -2.33 11.45 14.93
C MET A 306 -2.40 12.83 15.59
N LEU A 307 -3.14 13.77 14.97
CA LEU A 307 -3.26 15.17 15.41
C LEU A 307 -3.79 15.35 16.85
N ASN A 308 -4.48 14.34 17.41
CA ASN A 308 -5.00 14.35 18.77
C ASN A 308 -4.02 13.84 19.84
N GLU A 309 -2.90 13.22 19.46
CA GLU A 309 -1.87 12.75 20.40
C GLU A 309 -0.76 13.78 20.63
N THR A 310 -0.34 14.49 19.58
CA THR A 310 0.66 15.58 19.66
C THR A 310 0.25 16.70 20.62
N ALA A 311 -1.05 16.94 20.79
CA ALA A 311 -1.57 17.95 21.71
C ALA A 311 -1.50 17.57 23.21
N ARG A 312 -1.23 16.31 23.56
CA ARG A 312 -1.32 15.81 24.95
C ARG A 312 0.01 15.77 25.70
N SER A 313 1.15 15.86 25.02
CA SER A 313 2.45 15.77 25.69
C SER A 313 3.16 17.11 25.77
N ARG A 314 3.30 17.66 26.98
CA ARG A 314 4.06 18.88 27.28
C ARG A 314 5.55 18.63 27.60
N SER A 315 5.95 17.36 27.76
CA SER A 315 7.28 16.99 28.27
C SER A 315 7.89 15.75 27.65
N ALA A 316 7.18 15.07 26.74
CA ALA A 316 7.74 13.90 26.07
C ALA A 316 8.52 14.34 24.84
N ARG A 317 9.73 13.81 24.67
CA ARG A 317 10.38 13.83 23.35
C ARG A 317 9.46 13.07 22.36
N PRO A 318 9.34 13.48 21.09
CA PRO A 318 8.33 12.97 20.15
C PRO A 318 8.32 11.45 19.91
N ASN A 319 9.38 10.73 20.30
CA ASN A 319 9.46 9.27 20.22
C ASN A 319 8.76 8.51 21.37
N GLU A 320 8.13 9.21 22.32
CA GLU A 320 7.47 8.55 23.47
C GLU A 320 5.99 8.21 23.27
N THR A 321 5.27 8.79 22.28
CA THR A 321 3.99 8.18 21.84
C THR A 321 4.24 6.99 20.90
N GLY A 322 5.33 7.04 20.11
CA GLY A 322 5.99 5.88 19.50
C GLY A 322 5.18 5.11 18.44
N LEU A 323 4.15 5.71 17.85
CA LEU A 323 3.25 5.05 16.90
C LEU A 323 3.37 5.67 15.50
N GLU A 324 3.91 4.90 14.55
CA GLU A 324 3.91 5.23 13.13
C GLU A 324 2.88 4.38 12.40
N LEU A 325 1.77 5.00 12.00
CA LEU A 325 0.68 4.32 11.30
C LEU A 325 0.85 4.43 9.78
N LEU A 326 1.87 3.74 9.28
CA LEU A 326 2.15 3.65 7.85
C LEU A 326 1.39 2.50 7.20
N ARG A 327 0.75 2.78 6.07
CA ARG A 327 0.10 1.76 5.23
C ARG A 327 0.32 2.02 3.77
N ASP A 328 0.46 0.94 3.00
CA ASP A 328 0.32 1.02 1.55
C ASP A 328 -1.06 1.57 1.19
N LEU A 329 -1.10 2.50 0.24
CA LEU A 329 -2.29 3.26 -0.13
C LEU A 329 -3.45 2.34 -0.56
N ARG A 330 -3.19 1.18 -1.17
CA ARG A 330 -4.22 0.19 -1.51
C ARG A 330 -5.04 -0.22 -0.29
N PHE A 331 -4.38 -0.46 0.84
CA PHE A 331 -5.04 -0.82 2.09
C PHE A 331 -5.53 0.41 2.86
N ALA A 332 -4.78 1.50 2.82
CA ALA A 332 -5.14 2.74 3.51
C ALA A 332 -6.47 3.32 2.98
N LEU A 333 -6.81 3.11 1.70
CA LEU A 333 -8.12 3.45 1.16
C LEU A 333 -9.28 2.79 1.92
N SER A 334 -9.08 1.69 2.64
CA SER A 334 -10.11 1.04 3.46
C SER A 334 -9.87 1.23 4.95
N GLU A 335 -8.62 1.14 5.41
CA GLU A 335 -8.27 1.24 6.84
C GLU A 335 -8.27 2.68 7.35
N TYR A 336 -7.84 3.63 6.53
CA TYR A 336 -7.62 5.03 6.90
C TYR A 336 -8.59 6.00 6.24
N ALA A 337 -9.45 5.53 5.33
CA ALA A 337 -10.50 6.35 4.76
C ALA A 337 -11.35 7.03 5.84
N PRO A 338 -11.81 8.28 5.62
CA PRO A 338 -12.57 9.02 6.62
C PRO A 338 -13.75 8.22 7.18
N GLY A 339 -13.91 8.28 8.51
CA GLY A 339 -14.89 7.49 9.25
C GLY A 339 -14.39 6.12 9.70
N SER A 340 -13.36 5.56 9.05
CA SER A 340 -12.77 4.27 9.43
C SER A 340 -11.98 4.37 10.75
N GLU A 341 -11.90 3.24 11.46
CA GLU A 341 -11.28 3.12 12.76
C GLU A 341 -10.03 2.22 12.74
N VAL A 342 -9.00 2.63 13.47
CA VAL A 342 -7.71 1.93 13.60
C VAL A 342 -7.40 1.72 15.07
N ILE A 343 -6.95 0.51 15.41
CA ILE A 343 -6.48 0.18 16.75
C ILE A 343 -4.97 0.39 16.80
N ALA A 344 -4.51 1.17 17.77
CA ALA A 344 -3.09 1.37 18.03
C ALA A 344 -2.87 1.58 19.53
N ASN A 345 -1.87 0.91 20.11
CA ASN A 345 -1.50 1.03 21.53
C ASN A 345 -2.71 0.92 22.51
N GLY A 346 -3.59 -0.05 22.28
CA GLY A 346 -4.79 -0.27 23.11
C GLY A 346 -5.87 0.82 23.00
N ARG A 347 -5.76 1.75 22.05
CA ARG A 347 -6.73 2.81 21.77
C ARG A 347 -7.31 2.64 20.37
N LEU A 348 -8.54 3.09 20.22
CA LEU A 348 -9.26 3.15 18.95
C LEU A 348 -9.28 4.60 18.47
N TYR A 349 -8.72 4.81 17.29
CA TYR A 349 -8.65 6.10 16.63
C TYR A 349 -9.54 6.07 15.40
N ARG A 350 -10.12 7.23 15.06
CA ARG A 350 -10.96 7.39 13.89
C ARG A 350 -10.32 8.39 12.93
N SER A 351 -10.24 8.02 11.66
CA SER A 351 -9.83 8.95 10.61
C SER A 351 -10.91 10.00 10.38
N ARG A 352 -10.51 11.28 10.36
CA ARG A 352 -11.42 12.45 10.32
C ARG A 352 -11.05 13.47 9.26
N ALA A 353 -10.01 13.20 8.49
CA ALA A 353 -9.60 14.06 7.40
C ALA A 353 -8.75 13.31 6.38
N LEU A 354 -8.82 13.75 5.13
CA LEU A 354 -7.74 13.54 4.19
C LEU A 354 -6.61 14.49 4.57
N HIS A 355 -5.40 13.96 4.73
CA HIS A 355 -4.25 14.82 4.96
C HIS A 355 -3.85 15.46 3.63
N LYS A 356 -3.49 16.73 3.70
CA LYS A 356 -2.76 17.41 2.64
C LYS A 356 -1.92 18.50 3.24
N PHE A 357 -0.89 18.88 2.51
CA PHE A 357 -0.17 20.10 2.82
C PHE A 357 -1.02 21.31 2.48
N PRO A 358 -0.90 22.41 3.22
CA PRO A 358 -1.85 23.52 3.08
C PRO A 358 -1.78 24.24 1.75
N VAL A 359 -0.59 24.35 1.15
CA VAL A 359 -0.39 24.91 -0.19
C VAL A 359 -0.85 23.97 -1.31
N GLN A 360 -0.91 22.67 -1.02
CA GLN A 360 -1.34 21.67 -1.98
C GLN A 360 -2.86 21.68 -2.14
N GLN A 361 -3.34 21.35 -3.34
CA GLN A 361 -4.75 21.17 -3.60
C GLN A 361 -5.02 19.72 -3.98
N PHE A 362 -6.15 19.18 -3.54
CA PHE A 362 -6.57 17.87 -4.02
C PHE A 362 -6.88 17.95 -5.51
N LYS A 363 -6.09 17.26 -6.33
CA LYS A 363 -6.43 17.04 -7.73
C LYS A 363 -7.70 16.20 -7.79
N GLN A 364 -8.73 16.76 -8.42
CA GLN A 364 -9.99 16.09 -8.67
C GLN A 364 -9.93 15.50 -10.07
N GLU A 365 -10.35 14.26 -10.19
CA GLU A 365 -10.49 13.57 -11.47
C GLU A 365 -11.84 12.85 -11.49
N TYR A 366 -12.21 12.34 -12.66
CA TYR A 366 -13.49 11.70 -12.89
C TYR A 366 -13.29 10.28 -13.40
N TYR A 367 -14.19 9.38 -13.03
CA TYR A 367 -14.23 8.03 -13.54
C TYR A 367 -15.68 7.58 -13.80
N ARG A 368 -15.84 6.64 -14.71
CA ARG A 368 -17.09 5.92 -14.96
C ARG A 368 -16.83 4.45 -15.10
N ILE A 369 -17.85 3.65 -14.81
CA ILE A 369 -17.81 2.20 -15.00
C ILE A 369 -18.91 1.83 -15.99
N CYS A 370 -18.55 1.07 -17.02
CA CYS A 370 -19.51 0.55 -17.97
C CYS A 370 -20.49 -0.39 -17.25
N PRO A 371 -21.81 -0.17 -17.35
CA PRO A 371 -22.80 -1.02 -16.66
C PRO A 371 -22.90 -2.43 -17.25
N ASP A 372 -22.41 -2.62 -18.47
CA ASP A 372 -22.43 -3.89 -19.19
C ASP A 372 -21.18 -4.71 -18.84
N CYS A 373 -20.01 -4.27 -19.30
CA CYS A 373 -18.77 -5.04 -19.14
C CYS A 373 -17.95 -4.74 -17.87
N ASN A 374 -18.41 -3.80 -17.02
CA ASN A 374 -17.70 -3.36 -15.82
C ASN A 374 -16.31 -2.72 -16.07
N GLY A 375 -16.00 -2.33 -17.31
CA GLY A 375 -14.78 -1.61 -17.67
C GLY A 375 -14.74 -0.21 -17.05
N LEU A 376 -13.58 0.17 -16.50
CA LEU A 376 -13.36 1.46 -15.85
C LEU A 376 -12.61 2.43 -16.78
N TYR A 377 -13.10 3.67 -16.83
CA TYR A 377 -12.49 4.76 -17.59
C TYR A 377 -12.32 5.96 -16.68
N THR A 378 -11.19 6.66 -16.80
CA THR A 378 -10.90 7.88 -16.03
C THR A 378 -10.56 9.04 -16.96
N ALA A 379 -10.86 10.25 -16.53
CA ALA A 379 -10.48 11.49 -17.21
C ALA A 379 -10.15 12.59 -16.19
N GLU A 380 -9.34 13.56 -16.60
CA GLU A 380 -9.00 14.71 -15.75
C GLU A 380 -10.17 15.68 -15.57
N ASN A 381 -11.07 15.75 -16.56
CA ASN A 381 -12.29 16.54 -16.52
C ASN A 381 -13.50 15.67 -16.87
N GLU A 382 -14.67 16.12 -16.44
CA GLU A 382 -15.93 15.41 -16.62
C GLU A 382 -16.37 15.37 -18.09
N ASP A 383 -16.19 16.46 -18.82
CA ASP A 383 -16.59 16.57 -20.23
C ASP A 383 -15.89 15.52 -21.11
N ALA A 384 -14.58 15.32 -20.96
CA ALA A 384 -13.81 14.30 -21.67
C ALA A 384 -14.29 12.87 -21.36
N LEU A 385 -14.88 12.65 -20.18
CA LEU A 385 -15.49 11.38 -19.82
C LEU A 385 -16.83 11.19 -20.53
N LEU A 386 -17.60 12.27 -20.69
CA LEU A 386 -18.93 12.28 -21.31
C LEU A 386 -18.88 12.29 -22.85
N GLU A 387 -17.81 12.82 -23.44
CA GLU A 387 -17.58 12.85 -24.90
C GLU A 387 -17.43 11.46 -25.55
N GLN A 388 -17.26 10.40 -24.76
CA GLN A 388 -17.14 9.03 -25.25
C GLN A 388 -18.52 8.34 -25.28
N PRO A 389 -19.20 8.23 -26.45
CA PRO A 389 -20.59 7.80 -26.54
C PRO A 389 -20.77 6.28 -26.34
N SER A 390 -19.72 5.48 -26.54
CA SER A 390 -19.77 4.03 -26.37
C SER A 390 -18.57 3.51 -25.59
N CYS A 391 -18.73 2.35 -24.96
CA CYS A 391 -17.69 1.67 -24.22
C CYS A 391 -16.62 1.12 -25.18
N PRO A 392 -15.35 1.53 -25.08
CA PRO A 392 -14.27 1.02 -25.93
C PRO A 392 -14.06 -0.50 -25.87
N SER A 393 -14.40 -1.13 -24.74
CA SER A 393 -14.20 -2.56 -24.53
C SER A 393 -15.31 -3.40 -25.16
N CYS A 394 -16.58 -3.15 -24.83
CA CYS A 394 -17.72 -3.97 -25.27
C CYS A 394 -18.65 -3.30 -26.30
N GLY A 395 -18.51 -2.01 -26.55
CA GLY A 395 -19.35 -1.25 -27.48
C GLY A 395 -20.69 -0.77 -26.90
N PHE A 396 -20.97 -1.00 -25.61
CA PHE A 396 -22.20 -0.55 -24.95
C PHE A 396 -22.39 0.98 -25.08
N PRO A 397 -23.59 1.49 -25.44
CA PRO A 397 -23.87 2.92 -25.55
C PRO A 397 -23.90 3.58 -24.16
N LEU A 398 -22.86 4.36 -23.86
CA LEU A 398 -22.67 5.00 -22.56
C LEU A 398 -23.42 6.32 -22.44
N ASP A 399 -23.71 6.98 -23.56
CA ASP A 399 -24.56 8.17 -23.67
C ASP A 399 -26.00 7.91 -23.20
N GLN A 400 -26.52 6.69 -23.42
CA GLN A 400 -27.88 6.29 -23.05
C GLN A 400 -28.02 5.84 -21.59
N ALA A 401 -26.91 5.67 -20.87
CA ALA A 401 -26.91 5.20 -19.48
C ALA A 401 -27.13 6.34 -18.45
N GLY A 402 -27.23 7.59 -18.92
CA GLY A 402 -27.56 8.78 -18.15
C GLY A 402 -26.38 9.42 -17.40
N ASP A 403 -26.52 10.70 -17.05
CA ASP A 403 -25.51 11.56 -16.39
C ASP A 403 -24.97 11.01 -15.04
N SER A 404 -25.62 9.98 -14.48
CA SER A 404 -25.30 9.41 -13.16
C SER A 404 -24.05 8.52 -13.11
N LEU A 405 -23.39 8.25 -14.24
CA LEU A 405 -22.22 7.38 -14.29
C LEU A 405 -20.88 8.09 -14.06
N SER A 406 -20.84 9.43 -14.20
CA SER A 406 -19.65 10.21 -13.89
C SER A 406 -19.49 10.33 -12.37
N ASN A 407 -18.35 9.85 -11.87
CA ASN A 407 -18.02 9.88 -10.45
C ASN A 407 -16.71 10.60 -10.25
N ARG A 408 -16.71 11.58 -9.35
CA ARG A 408 -15.50 12.30 -8.98
C ARG A 408 -14.71 11.55 -7.93
N PHE A 409 -13.39 11.56 -8.05
CA PHE A 409 -12.50 10.98 -7.04
C PHE A 409 -11.24 11.83 -6.81
N VAL A 410 -10.56 11.53 -5.71
CA VAL A 410 -9.28 12.10 -5.30
C VAL A 410 -8.35 10.96 -4.88
N ILE A 411 -7.08 11.03 -5.24
CA ILE A 411 -6.05 10.10 -4.73
C ILE A 411 -5.40 10.76 -3.49
N PRO A 412 -5.53 10.19 -2.28
CA PRO A 412 -4.99 10.79 -1.06
C PRO A 412 -3.49 10.48 -0.91
N VAL A 413 -2.68 10.98 -1.85
CA VAL A 413 -1.23 10.75 -1.92
C VAL A 413 -0.46 11.24 -0.69
N TRP A 414 -1.02 12.21 0.03
CA TRP A 414 -0.44 12.73 1.28
C TRP A 414 -0.96 12.03 2.53
N GLY A 415 -1.89 11.08 2.37
CA GLY A 415 -2.43 10.26 3.45
C GLY A 415 -3.65 10.83 4.14
N PHE A 416 -3.78 10.50 5.43
CA PHE A 416 -4.99 10.68 6.21
C PHE A 416 -4.64 11.27 7.57
N ALA A 417 -5.63 11.85 8.24
CA ALA A 417 -5.43 12.38 9.58
C ALA A 417 -6.64 12.11 10.49
N THR A 418 -6.34 11.88 11.77
CA THR A 418 -7.31 12.11 12.84
C THR A 418 -7.58 13.61 12.97
N ALA A 419 -8.53 13.99 13.83
CA ALA A 419 -8.73 15.40 14.14
C ALA A 419 -8.32 15.71 15.58
N ARG A 420 -7.72 16.88 15.80
CA ARG A 420 -7.25 17.31 17.13
C ARG A 420 -8.38 17.48 18.14
N ASP A 421 -9.60 17.77 17.68
CA ASP A 421 -10.80 17.85 18.51
C ASP A 421 -11.45 16.48 18.79
N ASP A 422 -10.95 15.38 18.19
CA ASP A 422 -11.45 14.02 18.43
C ASP A 422 -10.64 13.31 19.52
N THR A 423 -11.32 12.64 20.44
CA THR A 423 -10.67 11.93 21.56
C THR A 423 -10.62 10.42 21.30
N PRO A 424 -9.43 9.79 21.28
CA PRO A 424 -9.30 8.35 21.10
C PRO A 424 -10.01 7.57 22.22
N LYS A 425 -10.69 6.48 21.87
CA LYS A 425 -11.39 5.62 22.85
C LYS A 425 -10.44 4.55 23.37
N GLN A 426 -10.39 4.35 24.68
CA GLN A 426 -9.64 3.23 25.26
C GLN A 426 -10.40 1.92 25.03
N LEU A 427 -9.72 0.90 24.50
CA LEU A 427 -10.29 -0.43 24.34
C LEU A 427 -10.07 -1.22 25.63
N PHE A 428 -11.15 -1.75 26.18
CA PHE A 428 -11.07 -2.69 27.29
C PHE A 428 -10.93 -4.11 26.72
N LEU A 429 -10.15 -4.97 27.38
CA LEU A 429 -9.84 -6.36 26.98
C LEU A 429 -11.08 -7.23 26.63
N HIS A 430 -12.28 -6.80 27.02
CA HIS A 430 -13.54 -7.50 26.80
C HIS A 430 -14.33 -7.01 25.57
N SER A 431 -13.90 -5.94 24.89
CA SER A 431 -14.61 -5.45 23.69
C SER A 431 -14.18 -6.25 22.46
N GLN A 432 -15.03 -7.17 22.01
CA GLN A 432 -14.89 -7.87 20.71
C GLN A 432 -15.31 -6.97 19.52
N ARG A 433 -15.21 -5.64 19.65
CA ARG A 433 -15.65 -4.71 18.59
C ARG A 433 -14.66 -4.73 17.44
N THR A 434 -15.09 -5.17 16.28
CA THR A 434 -14.36 -4.98 15.02
C THR A 434 -14.36 -3.48 14.68
N PRO A 435 -13.21 -2.89 14.32
CA PRO A 435 -13.14 -1.51 13.87
C PRO A 435 -14.06 -1.26 12.67
N GLU A 436 -14.75 -0.11 12.66
CA GLU A 436 -15.53 0.33 11.51
C GLU A 436 -14.60 0.61 10.33
N ARG A 437 -14.94 0.10 9.14
CA ARG A 437 -14.17 0.31 7.91
C ARG A 437 -15.12 0.53 6.75
N THR A 438 -14.69 1.36 5.82
CA THR A 438 -15.22 1.33 4.46
C THR A 438 -14.31 0.45 3.62
N TYR A 439 -14.83 -0.15 2.56
CA TYR A 439 -14.06 -1.06 1.72
C TYR A 439 -13.93 -0.46 0.34
N ALA A 440 -12.71 -0.49 -0.19
CA ALA A 440 -12.50 -0.26 -1.60
C ALA A 440 -13.23 -1.33 -2.44
N THR A 441 -13.66 -0.96 -3.64
CA THR A 441 -14.21 -1.88 -4.63
C THR A 441 -13.17 -2.91 -5.06
N PRO A 442 -13.56 -3.94 -5.84
CA PRO A 442 -12.59 -4.76 -6.55
C PRO A 442 -11.61 -3.91 -7.38
N LEU A 443 -10.47 -4.51 -7.71
CA LEU A 443 -9.52 -3.93 -8.65
C LEU A 443 -10.16 -3.73 -10.02
N PHE A 444 -9.77 -2.65 -10.70
CA PHE A 444 -10.10 -2.38 -12.09
C PHE A 444 -8.83 -2.26 -12.91
N VAL A 445 -8.92 -2.60 -14.19
CA VAL A 445 -7.89 -2.29 -15.18
C VAL A 445 -8.16 -0.89 -15.70
N GLU A 446 -7.17 0.00 -15.62
CA GLU A 446 -7.26 1.35 -16.18
C GLU A 446 -6.56 1.37 -17.54
N GLN A 447 -7.32 1.07 -18.60
CA GLN A 447 -6.78 0.97 -19.94
C GLN A 447 -6.65 2.33 -20.62
N ARG A 448 -5.53 2.55 -21.32
CA ARG A 448 -5.35 3.70 -22.24
C ARG A 448 -5.07 3.30 -23.70
N GLU A 449 -4.59 2.09 -24.00
CA GLU A 449 -4.19 1.69 -25.37
C GLU A 449 -4.64 0.26 -25.76
N LYS A 450 -4.81 0.02 -27.06
CA LYS A 450 -5.05 -1.32 -27.62
C LYS A 450 -3.78 -2.16 -27.53
N VAL A 451 -3.92 -3.41 -27.14
CA VAL A 451 -2.80 -4.35 -27.01
C VAL A 451 -2.48 -4.98 -28.37
N PRO A 452 -1.21 -4.96 -28.82
CA PRO A 452 -0.81 -5.67 -30.05
C PRO A 452 -0.96 -7.18 -29.93
N ARG A 453 -1.44 -7.82 -31.00
CA ARG A 453 -1.74 -9.26 -31.06
C ARG A 453 -0.50 -10.15 -30.80
N GLU A 454 0.65 -9.70 -31.26
CA GLU A 454 1.97 -10.37 -31.15
C GLU A 454 2.39 -10.64 -29.69
N THR A 455 1.74 -10.01 -28.70
CA THR A 455 2.15 -10.06 -27.29
C THR A 455 1.66 -11.29 -26.52
N TYR A 456 0.78 -12.10 -27.11
CA TYR A 456 0.19 -13.28 -26.48
C TYR A 456 0.84 -14.59 -26.94
N GLN A 457 1.17 -15.43 -25.98
CA GLN A 457 1.52 -16.84 -26.20
C GLN A 457 0.25 -17.69 -26.18
N THR A 458 0.28 -18.86 -26.82
CA THR A 458 -0.86 -19.78 -26.88
C THR A 458 -0.46 -21.10 -26.25
N LEU A 459 -1.23 -21.56 -25.27
CA LEU A 459 -1.07 -22.87 -24.67
C LEU A 459 -1.76 -23.91 -25.56
N LEU A 460 -0.99 -24.92 -25.97
CA LEU A 460 -1.47 -26.05 -26.74
C LEU A 460 -1.56 -27.30 -25.87
N LEU A 461 -2.74 -27.93 -25.83
CA LEU A 461 -2.95 -29.22 -25.20
C LEU A 461 -3.41 -30.23 -26.25
N ASP A 462 -2.64 -31.29 -26.44
CA ASP A 462 -2.88 -32.32 -27.47
C ASP A 462 -3.14 -31.73 -28.87
N GLY A 463 -2.42 -30.66 -29.22
CA GLY A 463 -2.54 -29.97 -30.51
C GLY A 463 -3.73 -29.03 -30.65
N ARG A 464 -4.51 -28.79 -29.58
CA ARG A 464 -5.61 -27.82 -29.54
C ARG A 464 -5.19 -26.55 -28.81
N GLU A 465 -5.56 -25.40 -29.35
CA GLU A 465 -5.41 -24.11 -28.68
C GLU A 465 -6.46 -23.98 -27.58
N VAL A 466 -6.01 -23.95 -26.31
CA VAL A 466 -6.92 -23.95 -25.16
C VAL A 466 -7.02 -22.59 -24.47
N LEU A 467 -5.93 -21.83 -24.44
CA LEU A 467 -5.93 -20.46 -23.92
C LEU A 467 -4.78 -19.65 -24.52
N ASP A 468 -4.97 -18.34 -24.58
CA ASP A 468 -3.93 -17.35 -24.80
C ASP A 468 -3.51 -16.75 -23.46
N TYR A 469 -2.22 -16.47 -23.29
CA TYR A 469 -1.70 -15.86 -22.08
C TYR A 469 -0.55 -14.90 -22.36
N ARG A 470 -0.31 -13.97 -21.42
CA ARG A 470 0.87 -13.10 -21.46
C ARG A 470 1.26 -12.61 -20.07
N SER A 471 2.55 -12.39 -19.90
CA SER A 471 3.10 -11.68 -18.73
C SER A 471 3.31 -10.22 -19.09
N VAL A 472 2.79 -9.30 -18.28
CA VAL A 472 2.91 -7.86 -18.51
C VAL A 472 3.57 -7.19 -17.31
N LYS A 473 4.64 -6.44 -17.56
CA LYS A 473 5.25 -5.54 -16.58
C LYS A 473 4.51 -4.21 -16.58
N GLY A 474 4.34 -3.60 -15.41
CA GLY A 474 3.75 -2.26 -15.31
C GLY A 474 2.27 -2.20 -15.72
N PHE A 475 1.51 -3.26 -15.46
CA PHE A 475 0.10 -3.32 -15.77
C PHE A 475 -0.68 -2.36 -14.84
N ARG A 476 -1.35 -1.37 -15.44
CA ARG A 476 -1.99 -0.29 -14.69
C ARG A 476 -3.32 -0.71 -14.09
N LEU A 477 -3.39 -0.62 -12.78
CA LEU A 477 -4.57 -0.96 -11.98
C LEU A 477 -5.12 0.28 -11.29
N PHE A 478 -6.42 0.26 -11.09
CA PHE A 478 -7.16 1.28 -10.39
C PHE A 478 -8.02 0.67 -9.30
N LEU A 479 -8.01 1.31 -8.13
CA LEU A 479 -8.80 0.95 -6.98
C LEU A 479 -9.59 2.17 -6.54
N VAL A 480 -10.87 2.00 -6.19
CA VAL A 480 -11.69 3.10 -5.69
C VAL A 480 -12.50 2.69 -4.47
N ASN A 481 -12.45 3.49 -3.42
CA ASN A 481 -13.40 3.43 -2.33
C ASN A 481 -14.52 4.45 -2.59
N ARG A 482 -15.74 3.93 -2.77
CA ARG A 482 -16.95 4.73 -3.04
C ARG A 482 -17.70 5.13 -1.76
N GLY A 483 -17.11 4.89 -0.59
CA GLY A 483 -17.75 5.14 0.70
C GLY A 483 -18.91 4.17 0.99
N GLU A 484 -19.61 4.43 2.10
CA GLU A 484 -20.78 3.65 2.53
C GLU A 484 -21.90 3.75 1.48
N ASP A 485 -22.39 2.59 1.01
CA ASP A 485 -23.40 2.45 -0.05
C ASP A 485 -23.10 3.17 -1.37
N GLY A 486 -21.82 3.47 -1.67
CA GLY A 486 -21.44 4.18 -2.88
C GLY A 486 -21.75 5.69 -2.88
N LYS A 487 -22.06 6.28 -1.72
CA LYS A 487 -22.42 7.72 -1.58
C LYS A 487 -21.22 8.67 -1.56
N GLY A 488 -20.00 8.14 -1.54
CA GLY A 488 -18.76 8.88 -1.44
C GLY A 488 -18.48 9.47 -0.06
N PHE A 489 -17.37 10.20 0.01
CA PHE A 489 -16.88 10.88 1.20
C PHE A 489 -17.10 12.38 1.05
N ARG A 490 -17.71 12.99 2.06
CA ARG A 490 -17.95 14.44 2.09
C ARG A 490 -16.79 15.13 2.78
N VAL A 491 -15.88 15.65 1.98
CA VAL A 491 -14.62 16.24 2.45
C VAL A 491 -14.50 17.70 2.01
N CYS A 492 -13.87 18.51 2.85
CA CYS A 492 -13.47 19.86 2.46
C CYS A 492 -12.22 19.80 1.60
N LEU A 493 -12.27 20.31 0.37
CA LEU A 493 -11.11 20.28 -0.53
C LEU A 493 -10.01 21.29 -0.13
N LYS A 494 -10.32 22.25 0.76
CA LYS A 494 -9.36 23.24 1.28
C LYS A 494 -8.58 22.73 2.49
N CYS A 495 -9.23 22.06 3.44
CA CYS A 495 -8.58 21.63 4.70
C CYS A 495 -8.58 20.11 4.94
N GLY A 496 -9.24 19.33 4.07
CA GLY A 496 -9.29 17.87 4.16
C GLY A 496 -10.29 17.31 5.18
N ARG A 497 -10.94 18.17 6.01
CA ARG A 497 -11.89 17.74 7.04
C ARG A 497 -13.01 16.89 6.45
N ASP A 498 -13.25 15.75 7.07
CA ASP A 498 -14.44 14.93 6.84
C ASP A 498 -15.65 15.51 7.57
N MET A 499 -16.74 15.61 6.83
CA MET A 499 -18.04 16.09 7.32
C MET A 499 -18.98 14.93 7.67
N GLY A 500 -18.64 13.70 7.29
CA GLY A 500 -19.50 12.52 7.45
C GLY A 500 -20.92 12.80 6.95
N LYS A 501 -21.90 12.55 7.83
CA LYS A 501 -23.34 12.75 7.55
C LYS A 501 -23.83 14.19 7.81
N THR A 502 -22.97 15.11 8.25
CA THR A 502 -23.34 16.47 8.68
C THR A 502 -23.73 17.36 7.50
N ARG A 503 -24.99 17.83 7.43
CA ARG A 503 -25.44 18.75 6.37
C ARG A 503 -24.91 20.17 6.61
N GLY A 504 -24.43 20.83 5.56
CA GLY A 504 -23.82 22.17 5.63
C GLY A 504 -22.36 22.21 5.17
N THR A 505 -21.83 23.42 5.02
CA THR A 505 -20.44 23.70 4.60
C THR A 505 -19.59 24.32 5.70
N ALA A 506 -20.19 24.89 6.75
CA ALA A 506 -19.46 25.47 7.87
C ALA A 506 -18.79 24.36 8.70
N HIS A 507 -17.48 24.47 8.91
CA HIS A 507 -16.70 23.49 9.66
C HIS A 507 -15.41 24.10 10.21
N ARG A 508 -14.78 23.36 11.12
CA ARG A 508 -13.45 23.68 11.65
C ARG A 508 -12.40 22.79 10.99
N THR A 509 -11.18 23.29 10.88
CA THR A 509 -10.05 22.52 10.32
C THR A 509 -9.75 21.26 11.17
N PRO A 510 -9.12 20.21 10.62
CA PRO A 510 -8.73 19.04 11.41
C PRO A 510 -7.71 19.34 12.51
N TYR A 511 -6.98 20.46 12.39
CA TYR A 511 -6.01 20.95 13.36
C TYR A 511 -6.62 21.72 14.53
N ALA A 512 -7.93 21.97 14.49
CA ALA A 512 -8.63 22.75 15.50
C ALA A 512 -8.66 22.03 16.85
N PRO A 513 -8.28 22.68 17.97
CA PRO A 513 -8.47 22.12 19.30
C PRO A 513 -9.96 22.00 19.64
N ALA A 514 -10.32 21.16 20.61
CA ALA A 514 -11.72 20.94 21.01
C ALA A 514 -12.48 22.23 21.37
N LYS A 515 -11.77 23.25 21.89
CA LYS A 515 -12.29 24.60 22.15
C LYS A 515 -11.27 25.63 21.68
N GLY A 516 -11.71 26.69 21.01
CA GLY A 516 -10.84 27.77 20.51
C GLY A 516 -11.36 28.43 19.24
N ARG A 517 -11.06 29.72 19.05
CA ARG A 517 -11.50 30.53 17.89
C ARG A 517 -10.41 30.59 16.82
N GLY A 518 -10.77 30.96 15.58
CA GLY A 518 -9.80 31.14 14.48
C GLY A 518 -9.44 29.89 13.68
N TYR A 519 -10.15 28.78 13.89
CA TYR A 519 -9.95 27.51 13.15
C TYR A 519 -11.09 27.18 12.19
N GLU A 520 -11.92 28.16 11.86
CA GLU A 520 -13.01 28.00 10.90
C GLU A 520 -12.45 27.88 9.48
N CYS A 521 -13.07 27.03 8.67
CA CYS A 521 -12.71 26.85 7.29
C CYS A 521 -13.90 27.21 6.40
N ASP A 522 -13.65 28.12 5.48
CA ASP A 522 -14.50 28.59 4.38
C ASP A 522 -14.41 27.68 3.14
N GLY A 523 -13.67 26.57 3.22
CA GLY A 523 -13.45 25.68 2.11
C GLY A 523 -14.71 24.97 1.62
N ARG A 524 -14.76 24.69 0.32
CA ARG A 524 -15.87 23.95 -0.30
C ARG A 524 -15.86 22.49 0.14
N VAL A 525 -16.98 22.04 0.70
CA VAL A 525 -17.26 20.63 0.97
C VAL A 525 -17.79 19.99 -0.30
N THR A 526 -17.14 18.92 -0.74
CA THR A 526 -17.44 18.18 -1.95
C THR A 526 -17.55 16.70 -1.64
N THR A 527 -18.47 16.01 -2.32
CA THR A 527 -18.53 14.55 -2.28
C THR A 527 -17.55 14.01 -3.32
N VAL A 528 -16.60 13.19 -2.86
CA VAL A 528 -15.59 12.53 -3.71
C VAL A 528 -15.45 11.07 -3.32
N HIS A 529 -15.05 10.23 -4.26
CA HIS A 529 -14.54 8.90 -3.97
C HIS A 529 -13.03 8.96 -3.73
N LEU A 530 -12.48 7.94 -3.08
CA LEU A 530 -11.04 7.86 -2.85
C LEU A 530 -10.44 6.84 -3.80
N GLY A 531 -9.60 7.30 -4.72
CA GLY A 531 -8.97 6.46 -5.73
C GLY A 531 -7.52 6.13 -5.40
N HIS A 532 -6.97 5.14 -6.09
CA HIS A 532 -5.55 4.87 -6.14
C HIS A 532 -5.21 4.21 -7.47
N ARG A 533 -4.13 4.69 -8.09
CA ARG A 533 -3.51 4.13 -9.29
C ARG A 533 -2.18 3.54 -8.93
N PHE A 534 -1.92 2.34 -9.42
CA PHE A 534 -0.62 1.71 -9.26
C PHE A 534 -0.37 0.73 -10.39
N ASP A 535 0.90 0.59 -10.74
CA ASP A 535 1.35 -0.39 -11.72
C ASP A 535 1.86 -1.64 -11.00
N SER A 536 1.42 -2.81 -11.45
CA SER A 536 1.83 -4.11 -10.92
C SER A 536 2.27 -5.05 -12.04
N ASP A 537 3.06 -6.06 -11.71
CA ASP A 537 3.20 -7.21 -12.59
C ASP A 537 1.86 -7.93 -12.68
N ALA A 538 1.51 -8.34 -13.91
CA ALA A 538 0.27 -9.03 -14.21
C ALA A 538 0.51 -10.24 -15.11
N PHE A 539 -0.33 -11.24 -14.95
CA PHE A 539 -0.44 -12.40 -15.83
C PHE A 539 -1.87 -12.48 -16.35
N GLU A 540 -2.02 -12.24 -17.64
CA GLU A 540 -3.32 -12.21 -18.31
C GLU A 540 -3.60 -13.55 -18.99
N ILE A 541 -4.82 -14.06 -18.81
CA ILE A 541 -5.31 -15.32 -19.39
C ILE A 541 -6.60 -15.04 -20.15
N GLN A 542 -6.60 -15.36 -21.44
CA GLN A 542 -7.76 -15.35 -22.32
C GLN A 542 -8.10 -16.77 -22.73
N LEU A 543 -9.27 -17.23 -22.33
CA LEU A 543 -9.68 -18.60 -22.54
C LEU A 543 -10.26 -18.79 -23.95
N LEU A 544 -9.80 -19.82 -24.67
CA LEU A 544 -10.20 -20.11 -26.04
C LEU A 544 -11.17 -21.31 -26.05
N GLY A 545 -12.16 -21.28 -26.96
CA GLY A 545 -12.98 -22.45 -27.27
C GLY A 545 -14.51 -22.24 -27.23
N PRO A 546 -15.27 -23.15 -27.85
CA PRO A 546 -16.73 -23.03 -28.05
C PRO A 546 -17.56 -23.29 -26.77
N ALA A 547 -16.93 -23.79 -25.70
CA ALA A 547 -17.57 -24.09 -24.41
C ALA A 547 -17.92 -22.83 -23.60
N PHE A 548 -17.38 -21.66 -23.96
CA PHE A 548 -17.85 -20.38 -23.45
C PHE A 548 -18.88 -19.78 -24.39
N PRO A 549 -20.04 -19.32 -23.88
CA PRO A 549 -21.01 -18.68 -24.76
C PRO A 549 -20.46 -17.36 -25.32
N THR A 550 -20.35 -17.30 -26.64
CA THR A 550 -20.02 -16.11 -27.43
C THR A 550 -20.83 -14.88 -27.01
N VAL A 551 -20.14 -13.75 -26.83
CA VAL A 551 -20.58 -12.33 -26.80
C VAL A 551 -21.78 -11.92 -25.90
N LYS A 552 -22.60 -12.84 -25.38
CA LYS A 552 -23.71 -12.56 -24.46
C LYS A 552 -23.51 -13.14 -23.06
N SER A 553 -22.59 -14.10 -22.86
CA SER A 553 -22.29 -14.65 -21.52
C SER A 553 -21.11 -14.03 -20.79
N TYR A 554 -20.26 -13.23 -21.45
CA TYR A 554 -19.18 -12.54 -20.74
C TYR A 554 -19.70 -11.51 -19.72
N LEU A 555 -20.97 -11.13 -19.82
CA LEU A 555 -21.67 -10.23 -18.89
C LEU A 555 -22.07 -10.91 -17.58
N ASP A 556 -22.15 -12.24 -17.55
CA ASP A 556 -22.37 -12.94 -16.30
C ASP A 556 -21.03 -13.14 -15.58
N PRO A 557 -20.74 -12.42 -14.49
CA PRO A 557 -19.46 -12.52 -13.82
C PRO A 557 -19.29 -13.84 -13.06
N ARG A 558 -20.35 -14.62 -12.81
CA ARG A 558 -20.33 -15.81 -11.94
C ARG A 558 -19.31 -16.88 -12.37
N PRO A 559 -19.31 -17.39 -13.61
CA PRO A 559 -18.35 -18.40 -14.03
C PRO A 559 -16.91 -17.87 -14.02
N TRP A 560 -16.70 -16.64 -14.49
CA TRP A 560 -15.39 -16.01 -14.58
C TRP A 560 -14.77 -15.72 -13.22
N LEU A 561 -15.56 -15.19 -12.27
CA LEU A 561 -15.10 -14.97 -10.90
C LEU A 561 -14.76 -16.30 -10.23
N SER A 562 -15.61 -17.31 -10.39
CA SER A 562 -15.38 -18.64 -9.81
C SER A 562 -14.09 -19.27 -10.34
N LEU A 563 -13.86 -19.17 -11.64
CA LEU A 563 -12.64 -19.67 -12.28
C LEU A 563 -11.39 -18.88 -11.84
N MET A 564 -11.46 -17.54 -11.84
CA MET A 564 -10.38 -16.69 -11.37
C MET A 564 -9.98 -17.02 -9.93
N TYR A 565 -10.94 -17.13 -9.00
CA TYR A 565 -10.63 -17.45 -7.61
C TYR A 565 -10.09 -18.88 -7.43
N ALA A 566 -10.52 -19.84 -8.24
CA ALA A 566 -9.93 -21.18 -8.26
C ALA A 566 -8.46 -21.15 -8.71
N ILE A 567 -8.17 -20.41 -9.79
CA ILE A 567 -6.81 -20.23 -10.31
C ILE A 567 -5.92 -19.55 -9.27
N ILE A 568 -6.39 -18.49 -8.60
CA ILE A 568 -5.56 -17.81 -7.59
C ILE A 568 -5.33 -18.71 -6.37
N GLU A 569 -6.34 -19.46 -5.91
CA GLU A 569 -6.17 -20.42 -4.81
C GLU A 569 -5.13 -21.49 -5.17
N ALA A 570 -5.21 -22.03 -6.38
CA ALA A 570 -4.25 -23.00 -6.89
C ALA A 570 -2.84 -22.41 -7.04
N ALA A 571 -2.71 -21.22 -7.63
CA ALA A 571 -1.44 -20.51 -7.78
C ALA A 571 -0.79 -20.26 -6.41
N SER A 572 -1.58 -19.90 -5.41
CA SER A 572 -1.06 -19.67 -4.05
C SER A 572 -0.45 -20.93 -3.44
N ARG A 573 -1.08 -22.10 -3.68
CA ARG A 573 -0.57 -23.39 -3.22
C ARG A 573 0.67 -23.83 -3.99
N GLU A 574 0.61 -23.78 -5.32
CA GLU A 574 1.70 -24.27 -6.19
C GLU A 574 2.96 -23.41 -6.09
N LEU A 575 2.79 -22.10 -5.88
CA LEU A 575 3.90 -21.16 -5.71
C LEU A 575 4.39 -21.05 -4.25
N GLU A 576 3.70 -21.71 -3.30
CA GLU A 576 3.96 -21.68 -1.84
C GLU A 576 3.95 -20.27 -1.24
N ILE A 577 3.01 -19.44 -1.67
CA ILE A 577 2.85 -18.05 -1.21
C ILE A 577 1.55 -17.88 -0.43
N ARG A 578 1.44 -16.78 0.32
CA ARG A 578 0.18 -16.46 1.00
C ARG A 578 -0.88 -16.14 -0.04
N ARG A 579 -2.12 -16.59 0.19
CA ARG A 579 -3.25 -16.31 -0.70
C ARG A 579 -3.44 -14.82 -0.98
N GLN A 580 -3.13 -13.95 -0.01
CA GLN A 580 -3.25 -12.50 -0.15
C GLN A 580 -2.10 -11.84 -0.95
N GLU A 581 -1.13 -12.61 -1.45
CA GLU A 581 0.00 -12.09 -2.26
C GLU A 581 -0.31 -12.08 -3.76
N ILE A 582 -1.36 -12.76 -4.21
CA ILE A 582 -1.93 -12.66 -5.56
C ILE A 582 -3.39 -12.22 -5.45
N ASP A 583 -3.77 -11.28 -6.30
CA ASP A 583 -5.16 -10.89 -6.51
C ASP A 583 -5.54 -11.07 -7.99
N GLY A 584 -6.80 -10.84 -8.34
CA GLY A 584 -7.24 -10.91 -9.73
C GLY A 584 -8.34 -9.92 -10.05
N VAL A 585 -8.39 -9.55 -11.33
CA VAL A 585 -9.42 -8.70 -11.91
C VAL A 585 -9.91 -9.32 -13.20
N LEU A 586 -11.23 -9.30 -13.39
CA LEU A 586 -11.81 -9.62 -14.68
C LEU A 586 -11.77 -8.38 -15.57
N TYR A 587 -11.33 -8.58 -16.80
CA TYR A 587 -11.04 -7.48 -17.71
C TYR A 587 -11.69 -7.75 -19.07
N ALA A 588 -12.71 -6.96 -19.40
CA ALA A 588 -13.35 -7.01 -20.71
C ALA A 588 -12.44 -6.34 -21.75
N THR A 589 -12.02 -7.12 -22.74
CA THR A 589 -11.06 -6.71 -23.77
C THR A 589 -11.42 -7.36 -25.11
N ARG A 590 -10.50 -7.32 -26.07
CA ARG A 590 -10.63 -8.00 -27.36
C ARG A 590 -9.53 -9.04 -27.54
N ASN A 591 -9.89 -10.19 -28.11
CA ASN A 591 -8.96 -11.29 -28.39
C ASN A 591 -8.09 -11.00 -29.63
N LYS A 592 -7.23 -11.96 -30.02
CA LYS A 592 -6.40 -11.90 -31.24
C LYS A 592 -7.20 -11.73 -32.54
N MET A 593 -8.51 -12.02 -32.54
CA MET A 593 -9.41 -11.85 -33.69
C MET A 593 -10.17 -10.51 -33.66
N ASP A 594 -9.86 -9.63 -32.68
CA ASP A 594 -10.59 -8.37 -32.39
C ASP A 594 -12.04 -8.60 -31.94
N GLU A 595 -12.37 -9.77 -31.39
CA GLU A 595 -13.69 -10.10 -30.84
C GLU A 595 -13.73 -9.81 -29.33
N PRO A 596 -14.86 -9.30 -28.80
CA PRO A 596 -15.02 -9.08 -27.36
C PRO A 596 -14.85 -10.37 -26.54
N ILE A 597 -14.01 -10.32 -25.51
CA ILE A 597 -13.71 -11.44 -24.62
C ILE A 597 -13.55 -10.97 -23.17
N GLN A 598 -13.86 -11.85 -22.22
CA GLN A 598 -13.51 -11.65 -20.81
C GLN A 598 -12.14 -12.27 -20.54
N SER A 599 -11.22 -11.46 -20.06
CA SER A 599 -9.88 -11.86 -19.67
C SER A 599 -9.77 -11.97 -18.15
N ILE A 600 -9.02 -12.96 -17.67
CA ILE A 600 -8.66 -13.09 -16.26
C ILE A 600 -7.25 -12.52 -16.10
N VAL A 601 -7.11 -11.44 -15.34
CA VAL A 601 -5.81 -10.84 -15.05
C VAL A 601 -5.45 -11.12 -13.60
N LEU A 602 -4.41 -11.91 -13.39
CA LEU A 602 -3.81 -12.15 -12.09
C LEU A 602 -2.74 -11.08 -11.83
N VAL A 603 -2.69 -10.53 -10.63
CA VAL A 603 -1.77 -9.44 -10.30
C VAL A 603 -1.10 -9.68 -8.96
N ASP A 604 0.12 -9.22 -8.82
CA ASP A 604 0.78 -9.23 -7.52
C ASP A 604 0.09 -8.25 -6.56
N ALA A 605 -0.37 -8.79 -5.43
CA ALA A 605 -0.95 -7.99 -4.36
C ALA A 605 0.13 -7.43 -3.41
N VAL A 606 1.35 -7.96 -3.48
CA VAL A 606 2.48 -7.48 -2.68
C VAL A 606 2.91 -6.09 -3.15
N PRO A 607 2.97 -5.10 -2.24
CA PRO A 607 3.53 -3.79 -2.56
C PRO A 607 4.94 -3.90 -3.16
N GLY A 608 5.13 -3.35 -4.36
CA GLY A 608 6.40 -3.44 -5.09
C GLY A 608 6.41 -4.46 -6.22
N GLY A 609 5.44 -5.38 -6.27
CA GLY A 609 5.45 -6.51 -7.19
C GLY A 609 6.51 -7.52 -6.76
N ALA A 610 6.09 -8.70 -6.28
CA ALA A 610 7.01 -9.76 -5.89
C ALA A 610 7.51 -10.60 -7.09
N GLY A 611 6.93 -10.36 -8.27
CA GLY A 611 7.09 -11.12 -9.50
C GLY A 611 6.45 -12.50 -9.45
N HIS A 612 5.49 -12.78 -8.56
CA HIS A 612 4.92 -14.12 -8.41
C HIS A 612 4.11 -14.53 -9.64
N VAL A 613 3.23 -13.65 -10.09
CA VAL A 613 2.37 -13.92 -11.26
C VAL A 613 3.17 -14.11 -12.55
N ARG A 614 4.36 -13.51 -12.68
CA ARG A 614 5.25 -13.68 -13.85
C ARG A 614 5.74 -15.12 -14.01
N ARG A 615 5.83 -15.88 -12.91
CA ARG A 615 6.24 -17.29 -12.94
C ARG A 615 5.25 -18.16 -13.71
N LEU A 616 3.98 -17.76 -13.75
CA LEU A 616 2.93 -18.46 -14.48
C LEU A 616 3.10 -18.37 -16.01
N ALA A 617 4.02 -17.53 -16.50
CA ALA A 617 4.42 -17.55 -17.91
C ALA A 617 5.17 -18.83 -18.30
N ASN A 618 5.65 -19.62 -17.33
CA ASN A 618 6.14 -20.96 -17.60
C ASN A 618 4.96 -21.92 -17.78
N GLU A 619 4.86 -22.54 -18.96
CA GLU A 619 3.76 -23.46 -19.29
C GLU A 619 3.59 -24.60 -18.29
N ARG A 620 4.68 -25.15 -17.74
CA ARG A 620 4.60 -26.26 -16.77
C ARG A 620 3.98 -25.78 -15.45
N ASP A 621 4.33 -24.59 -15.00
CA ASP A 621 3.77 -24.01 -13.78
C ASP A 621 2.30 -23.64 -14.00
N LEU A 622 1.95 -23.07 -15.15
CA LEU A 622 0.57 -22.77 -15.53
C LEU A 622 -0.30 -24.04 -15.54
N LEU A 623 0.16 -25.11 -16.19
CA LEU A 623 -0.57 -26.38 -16.24
C LEU A 623 -0.79 -26.97 -14.84
N ARG A 624 0.24 -26.99 -14.00
CA ARG A 624 0.10 -27.43 -12.60
C ARG A 624 -0.93 -26.63 -11.82
N VAL A 625 -0.97 -25.32 -12.04
CA VAL A 625 -1.98 -24.45 -11.41
C VAL A 625 -3.39 -24.79 -11.90
N LEU A 626 -3.60 -25.00 -13.20
CA LEU A 626 -4.89 -25.37 -13.76
C LEU A 626 -5.37 -26.74 -13.25
N GLU A 627 -4.47 -27.73 -13.20
CA GLU A 627 -4.75 -29.07 -12.66
C GLU A 627 -5.10 -29.02 -11.17
N THR A 628 -4.36 -28.21 -10.40
CA THR A 628 -4.60 -28.01 -8.96
C THR A 628 -5.93 -27.29 -8.73
N ALA A 629 -6.26 -26.28 -9.53
CA ALA A 629 -7.56 -25.60 -9.49
C ALA A 629 -8.70 -26.60 -9.74
N ARG A 630 -8.55 -27.49 -10.73
CA ARG A 630 -9.52 -28.57 -11.00
C ARG A 630 -9.69 -29.49 -9.79
N SER A 631 -8.58 -29.95 -9.20
CA SER A 631 -8.61 -30.81 -8.00
C SER A 631 -9.33 -30.14 -6.83
N ILE A 632 -9.06 -28.86 -6.54
CA ILE A 632 -9.72 -28.08 -5.47
C ILE A 632 -11.25 -28.09 -5.63
N LEU A 633 -11.73 -27.86 -6.86
CA LEU A 633 -13.16 -27.76 -7.12
C LEU A 633 -13.85 -29.13 -7.05
N ARG A 634 -13.25 -30.17 -7.65
CA ARG A 634 -13.80 -31.53 -7.67
C ARG A 634 -13.85 -32.15 -6.29
N GLU A 635 -12.76 -32.01 -5.55
CA GLU A 635 -12.62 -32.72 -4.29
C GLU A 635 -13.25 -31.98 -3.12
N CYS A 636 -13.84 -30.79 -3.30
CA CYS A 636 -14.50 -30.10 -2.18
C CYS A 636 -15.71 -30.89 -1.66
N ASP A 637 -15.67 -31.21 -0.36
CA ASP A 637 -16.65 -32.05 0.35
C ASP A 637 -17.60 -31.23 1.26
N THR A 638 -17.42 -29.90 1.29
CA THR A 638 -18.01 -29.03 2.32
C THR A 638 -19.24 -28.27 1.83
N CYS A 639 -19.37 -28.04 0.52
CA CYS A 639 -20.52 -27.36 -0.08
C CYS A 639 -21.10 -28.16 -1.24
N ARG A 640 -22.32 -27.81 -1.68
CA ARG A 640 -22.89 -28.41 -2.90
C ARG A 640 -22.18 -27.90 -4.15
N GLN A 641 -22.46 -28.51 -5.30
CA GLN A 641 -21.84 -28.12 -6.58
C GLN A 641 -22.26 -26.69 -7.02
N ASP A 642 -23.50 -26.30 -6.74
CA ASP A 642 -24.04 -24.96 -7.02
C ASP A 642 -23.77 -23.92 -5.92
N GLU A 643 -22.80 -24.20 -5.06
CA GLU A 643 -22.42 -23.32 -3.98
C GLU A 643 -20.91 -23.12 -4.02
N SER A 644 -20.46 -22.21 -3.16
CA SER A 644 -19.05 -22.06 -2.81
C SER A 644 -18.95 -22.07 -1.30
N CYS A 645 -17.79 -22.43 -0.80
CA CYS A 645 -17.47 -22.29 0.61
C CYS A 645 -16.04 -21.83 0.74
N TYR A 646 -15.67 -21.54 1.99
CA TYR A 646 -14.30 -21.24 2.34
C TYR A 646 -13.38 -22.35 1.80
N ASN A 647 -13.75 -23.64 1.85
CA ASN A 647 -12.88 -24.73 1.38
C ASN A 647 -12.55 -24.82 -0.12
N CYS A 648 -13.25 -24.09 -0.99
CA CYS A 648 -12.98 -24.12 -2.43
C CYS A 648 -12.68 -22.75 -3.04
N LEU A 649 -13.59 -21.78 -2.89
CA LEU A 649 -13.55 -20.51 -3.63
C LEU A 649 -13.62 -19.28 -2.74
N GLN A 650 -14.17 -19.39 -1.52
CA GLN A 650 -14.39 -18.24 -0.65
C GLN A 650 -13.15 -17.96 0.23
N ASP A 651 -12.83 -16.68 0.35
CA ASP A 651 -11.84 -16.12 1.24
C ASP A 651 -12.38 -14.83 1.88
N TYR A 652 -11.72 -14.33 2.92
CA TYR A 652 -12.06 -13.03 3.50
C TYR A 652 -11.98 -11.89 2.48
N SER A 653 -10.98 -11.92 1.59
CA SER A 653 -10.74 -10.87 0.58
C SER A 653 -11.85 -10.78 -0.47
N ASN A 654 -12.54 -11.89 -0.78
CA ASN A 654 -13.58 -11.94 -1.82
C ASN A 654 -15.01 -12.03 -1.28
N GLN A 655 -15.24 -11.69 0.00
CA GLN A 655 -16.57 -11.69 0.63
C GLN A 655 -17.66 -10.95 -0.15
N HIS A 656 -17.28 -9.85 -0.81
CA HIS A 656 -18.17 -9.03 -1.62
C HIS A 656 -18.77 -9.78 -2.82
N VAL A 657 -18.17 -10.88 -3.26
CA VAL A 657 -18.65 -11.70 -4.41
C VAL A 657 -19.05 -13.12 -4.03
N HIS A 658 -19.04 -13.52 -2.75
CA HIS A 658 -19.41 -14.89 -2.33
C HIS A 658 -20.76 -15.35 -2.87
N HIS A 659 -21.73 -14.45 -2.94
CA HIS A 659 -23.06 -14.72 -3.48
C HIS A 659 -23.07 -15.12 -4.97
N LEU A 660 -22.03 -14.73 -5.72
CA LEU A 660 -21.84 -15.03 -7.15
C LEU A 660 -21.04 -16.32 -7.40
N LEU A 661 -20.23 -16.77 -6.43
CA LEU A 661 -19.30 -17.87 -6.65
C LEU A 661 -20.01 -19.24 -6.68
N ARG A 662 -19.73 -20.04 -7.71
CA ARG A 662 -20.31 -21.36 -7.98
C ARG A 662 -19.20 -22.32 -8.42
N ARG A 663 -18.99 -23.42 -7.68
CA ARG A 663 -17.88 -24.34 -8.00
C ARG A 663 -18.11 -25.21 -9.24
N ARG A 664 -19.37 -25.55 -9.56
CA ARG A 664 -19.72 -26.42 -10.68
C ARG A 664 -19.23 -25.89 -12.02
N GLU A 665 -19.64 -24.68 -12.37
CA GLU A 665 -19.34 -24.04 -13.66
C GLU A 665 -17.83 -23.94 -13.91
N ALA A 666 -17.07 -23.54 -12.89
CA ALA A 666 -15.61 -23.47 -12.97
C ALA A 666 -14.95 -24.87 -13.09
N ALA A 667 -15.52 -25.90 -12.44
CA ALA A 667 -15.01 -27.26 -12.52
C ALA A 667 -15.24 -27.89 -13.90
N GLU A 668 -16.48 -27.79 -14.40
CA GLU A 668 -16.86 -28.27 -15.74
C GLU A 668 -15.98 -27.62 -16.82
N TYR A 669 -15.66 -26.33 -16.65
CA TYR A 669 -14.76 -25.63 -17.55
C TYR A 669 -13.33 -26.18 -17.52
N LEU A 670 -12.73 -26.28 -16.33
CA LEU A 670 -11.36 -26.81 -16.20
C LEU A 670 -11.28 -28.28 -16.65
N GLU A 671 -12.37 -29.05 -16.53
CA GLU A 671 -12.47 -30.38 -17.09
C GLU A 671 -12.47 -30.34 -18.62
N ALA A 672 -13.29 -29.50 -19.25
CA ALA A 672 -13.33 -29.35 -20.70
C ALA A 672 -12.02 -28.79 -21.31
N LEU A 673 -11.30 -27.95 -20.56
CA LEU A 673 -10.02 -27.37 -20.97
C LEU A 673 -8.88 -28.41 -20.93
N LEU A 674 -8.88 -29.28 -19.92
CA LEU A 674 -7.79 -30.23 -19.65
C LEU A 674 -8.05 -31.65 -20.20
N LEU A 675 -9.20 -31.87 -20.86
CA LEU A 675 -9.57 -33.10 -21.58
C LEU A 675 -9.42 -32.88 -23.08
#